data_AF-A0A5C7FC09-F1
#
_entry.id   AF-A0A5C7FC09-F1
#
_cell.length_a   1.000
_cell.length_b   1.000
_cell.length_c   1.000
_cell.angle_alpha   90.00
_cell.angle_beta   90.00
_cell.angle_gamma   90.00
#
_symmetry.space_group_name_H-M   'P 1'
#
loop_
_entity.id
_entity.type
_entity.pdbx_description
1 polymer ?
#
loop_
_entity_poly.entity_id
_entity_poly.type
_entity_poly.pdbx_seq_one_letter_code
_entity_poly.pdbx_strand_id
1 'polypeptide(L)'
;MSVSLFASSHREAPLIADDPVADNVDVYAFRSPDDPGTVTLIATYIPGQLPHGGPNYYHFGEDIRYEIHIDNDVSTPGDDVLYRFTFTRTNEDPSTFFNIRLGKENLKTTYRLERITNGGNNVDVIVENGVVPAPNIGPRSIESEVGLNQDSYEAYSNSAITTATTGETVFAGPVDDPFFVDLGGIFDLGDAPRQDGDPIDGLACFNTSALVLKVPIQALLPGEANFPAESILDPTHVIGVWASSSRPAIRTLQTDGSKPAVDGDFVQVSRLGMPLTNEAVIPIGMKDYWNAITPYDELADTLLDRYFYNPELALYMDDDQFGGAVPAFAPLRVQTASPTAVGDIDFSNGADGLFALTDPAFEDLIAGSAFDAAVGFQSLLLPGPGKPRSVDLWPIFHTGAPNLAPYQLATGKTAGNPFTAGKPFIHNFLPNGGDMLRLNMAVPPTPRDDPNFSSLGLVQAAAIGLTVAPFNTTTDLEMIPNMDGFPNGRRLEDDVTRIELQAVAGVVLAAVGLFYDDYDLENGGSPVTPGLTNVLGYTTGVEANDKPFRSDFPYLALPASGKGECSGAISTVSNDFFETGMGASAPNVVGVNFPNPFQSQTTIKLRVRETTAVSIEMYDINGRMLKQLARESFPAGEHLIPVNVSGVPQGTYLAVVKSGSGRILQTIRMIKSN
;
A
#
# COMPACT_ATOMS: atom_id res chain seq x y z
N MET A 1 3.60 30.13 15.02
CA MET A 1 4.11 29.19 14.01
C MET A 1 3.67 27.81 14.45
N SER A 2 2.76 27.19 13.70
CA SER A 2 2.43 25.78 13.80
C SER A 2 2.03 25.39 12.39
N VAL A 3 2.96 24.76 11.68
CA VAL A 3 2.69 24.10 10.42
C VAL A 3 2.49 22.65 10.82
N SER A 4 1.23 22.21 10.86
CA SER A 4 0.92 20.79 10.87
C SER A 4 1.31 20.25 9.48
N LEU A 5 2.41 19.50 9.43
CA LEU A 5 2.77 18.67 8.28
C LEU A 5 1.76 17.50 8.25
N PHE A 6 1.12 17.31 7.10
CA PHE A 6 0.22 16.17 6.87
C PHE A 6 1.06 14.94 6.59
N ALA A 7 0.81 13.89 7.35
CA ALA A 7 1.28 12.53 7.13
C ALA A 7 0.46 11.83 6.04
N SER A 8 1.09 11.08 5.13
CA SER A 8 0.48 9.94 4.41
C SER A 8 1.53 9.12 3.64
N SER A 9 1.24 7.86 3.30
CA SER A 9 1.97 6.96 2.36
C SER A 9 1.85 7.41 0.88
N HIS A 10 1.67 8.70 0.70
CA HIS A 10 1.09 9.38 -0.45
C HIS A 10 1.48 10.85 -0.26
N ARG A 11 1.98 11.56 -1.27
CA ARG A 11 2.60 12.88 -1.07
C ARG A 11 3.87 12.78 -0.21
N GLU A 12 4.62 11.73 -0.45
CA GLU A 12 5.83 11.32 0.26
C GLU A 12 6.93 12.39 0.35
N ALA A 13 7.01 13.28 -0.63
CA ALA A 13 8.15 14.09 -0.99
C ALA A 13 7.64 15.52 -1.25
N PRO A 14 8.40 16.55 -0.82
CA PRO A 14 7.93 17.92 -0.90
C PRO A 14 7.44 18.36 -2.28
N LEU A 15 8.12 17.99 -3.37
CA LEU A 15 7.73 18.44 -4.70
C LEU A 15 6.48 17.73 -5.23
N ILE A 16 6.38 16.41 -5.05
CA ILE A 16 5.23 15.65 -5.54
C ILE A 16 3.97 15.93 -4.72
N ALA A 17 4.12 16.29 -3.45
CA ALA A 17 3.04 16.71 -2.58
C ALA A 17 2.29 17.96 -3.08
N ASP A 18 2.94 18.79 -3.90
CA ASP A 18 2.38 19.96 -4.58
C ASP A 18 1.90 19.66 -6.01
N ASP A 19 2.09 18.42 -6.48
CA ASP A 19 1.66 17.93 -7.80
C ASP A 19 0.93 16.57 -7.71
N PRO A 20 -0.21 16.49 -7.01
CA PRO A 20 -0.90 15.24 -6.69
C PRO A 20 -1.40 14.46 -7.91
N VAL A 21 -1.43 15.07 -9.10
CA VAL A 21 -1.89 14.39 -10.33
C VAL A 21 -0.80 13.47 -10.90
N ALA A 22 0.48 13.72 -10.59
CA ALA A 22 1.62 12.90 -10.96
C ALA A 22 2.06 11.95 -9.84
N ASP A 23 1.48 12.06 -8.64
CA ASP A 23 1.84 11.30 -7.45
C ASP A 23 1.56 9.80 -7.63
N ASN A 24 2.63 9.00 -7.71
CA ASN A 24 2.58 7.54 -7.77
C ASN A 24 2.46 7.00 -6.36
N VAL A 25 1.37 6.30 -6.10
CA VAL A 25 0.98 5.84 -4.78
C VAL A 25 1.56 4.48 -4.44
N ASP A 26 1.22 3.48 -5.24
CA ASP A 26 1.60 2.09 -5.00
C ASP A 26 1.76 1.32 -6.31
N VAL A 27 2.66 0.33 -6.29
CA VAL A 27 2.79 -0.69 -7.33
C VAL A 27 2.48 -2.06 -6.74
N TYR A 28 1.78 -2.87 -7.53
CA TYR A 28 1.47 -4.27 -7.23
C TYR A 28 1.83 -5.12 -8.45
N ALA A 29 2.42 -6.29 -8.19
CA ALA A 29 2.79 -7.24 -9.23
C ALA A 29 2.62 -8.65 -8.67
N PHE A 30 1.65 -9.41 -9.18
CA PHE A 30 1.38 -10.75 -8.68
C PHE A 30 0.85 -11.66 -9.78
N ARG A 31 1.03 -12.97 -9.62
CA ARG A 31 0.44 -13.96 -10.52
C ARG A 31 -1.08 -13.99 -10.32
N SER A 32 -1.84 -13.86 -11.41
CA SER A 32 -3.29 -13.69 -11.31
C SER A 32 -3.95 -14.95 -10.72
N PRO A 33 -4.80 -14.83 -9.68
CA PRO A 33 -5.36 -15.98 -8.97
C PRO A 33 -6.43 -16.74 -9.78
N ASP A 34 -7.20 -16.03 -10.62
CA ASP A 34 -8.24 -16.57 -11.52
C ASP A 34 -7.66 -17.17 -12.82
N ASP A 35 -6.50 -16.68 -13.26
CA ASP A 35 -5.81 -17.12 -14.47
C ASP A 35 -4.28 -17.20 -14.26
N PRO A 36 -3.77 -18.31 -13.69
CA PRO A 36 -2.35 -18.48 -13.39
C PRO A 36 -1.42 -18.51 -14.62
N GLY A 37 -1.95 -18.43 -15.85
CA GLY A 37 -1.15 -18.19 -17.06
C GLY A 37 -0.72 -16.74 -17.25
N THR A 38 -1.18 -15.85 -16.37
CA THR A 38 -1.00 -14.40 -16.47
C THR A 38 -0.44 -13.81 -15.17
N VAL A 39 0.12 -12.61 -15.29
CA VAL A 39 0.44 -11.74 -14.16
C VAL A 39 -0.43 -10.50 -14.20
N THR A 40 -0.75 -9.97 -13.03
CA THR A 40 -1.43 -8.69 -12.87
C THR A 40 -0.44 -7.65 -12.38
N LEU A 41 -0.34 -6.55 -13.11
CA LEU A 41 0.47 -5.38 -12.79
C LEU A 41 -0.47 -4.21 -12.51
N ILE A 42 -0.25 -3.50 -11.39
CA ILE A 42 -1.07 -2.37 -10.97
C ILE A 42 -0.16 -1.22 -10.58
N ALA A 43 -0.45 -0.04 -11.09
CA ALA A 43 0.09 1.22 -10.57
C ALA A 43 -1.07 2.12 -10.17
N THR A 44 -1.02 2.65 -8.95
CA THR A 44 -2.02 3.58 -8.42
C THR A 44 -1.44 4.99 -8.36
N TYR A 45 -2.31 5.98 -8.56
CA TYR A 45 -1.96 7.39 -8.63
C TYR A 45 -3.05 8.23 -7.99
N ILE A 46 -2.67 9.45 -7.62
CA ILE A 46 -3.56 10.49 -7.13
C ILE A 46 -4.18 10.11 -5.77
N PRO A 47 -3.51 10.51 -4.68
CA PRO A 47 -3.83 10.10 -3.32
C PRO A 47 -5.18 10.59 -2.80
N GLY A 48 -5.78 9.84 -1.86
CA GLY A 48 -6.77 10.36 -0.92
C GLY A 48 -7.99 11.01 -1.60
N GLN A 49 -8.53 10.37 -2.63
CA GLN A 49 -9.62 10.96 -3.42
C GLN A 49 -10.94 10.90 -2.65
N LEU A 50 -11.48 12.06 -2.31
CA LEU A 50 -12.79 12.13 -1.67
C LEU A 50 -13.91 11.68 -2.64
N PRO A 51 -14.76 10.71 -2.26
CA PRO A 51 -15.85 10.24 -3.12
C PRO A 51 -16.85 11.34 -3.52
N HIS A 52 -17.05 12.33 -2.66
CA HIS A 52 -17.95 13.47 -2.86
C HIS A 52 -17.19 14.76 -3.26
N GLY A 53 -15.99 14.64 -3.83
CA GLY A 53 -15.12 15.76 -4.20
C GLY A 53 -15.60 16.68 -5.34
N GLY A 54 -16.85 16.57 -5.79
CA GLY A 54 -17.40 17.39 -6.88
C GLY A 54 -17.43 18.91 -6.58
N PRO A 55 -17.70 19.77 -7.59
CA PRO A 55 -18.23 19.44 -8.92
C PRO A 55 -17.20 18.98 -9.95
N ASN A 56 -15.90 19.17 -9.68
CA ASN A 56 -14.80 18.65 -10.48
C ASN A 56 -14.12 17.52 -9.70
N TYR A 57 -14.08 16.33 -10.28
CA TYR A 57 -13.54 15.15 -9.63
C TYR A 57 -12.08 14.92 -10.05
N TYR A 58 -11.40 14.04 -9.31
CA TYR A 58 -10.05 13.60 -9.60
C TYR A 58 -9.97 12.94 -10.99
N HIS A 59 -8.83 13.11 -11.66
CA HIS A 59 -8.63 12.66 -13.04
C HIS A 59 -7.14 12.47 -13.34
N PHE A 60 -6.81 11.59 -14.28
CA PHE A 60 -5.47 11.52 -14.85
C PHE A 60 -5.14 12.81 -15.62
N GLY A 61 -3.88 13.24 -15.59
CA GLY A 61 -3.39 14.42 -16.29
C GLY A 61 -3.20 14.18 -17.79
N GLU A 62 -3.45 15.21 -18.60
CA GLU A 62 -3.27 15.17 -20.06
C GLU A 62 -1.82 15.50 -20.50
N ASP A 63 -1.01 16.01 -19.57
CA ASP A 63 0.38 16.43 -19.76
C ASP A 63 1.34 15.58 -18.90
N ILE A 64 0.99 14.31 -18.69
CA ILE A 64 1.75 13.36 -17.89
C ILE A 64 1.88 12.07 -18.69
N ARG A 65 3.06 11.45 -18.63
CA ARG A 65 3.25 10.04 -18.99
C ARG A 65 3.18 9.24 -17.72
N TYR A 66 2.25 8.30 -17.67
CA TYR A 66 2.18 7.29 -16.62
C TYR A 66 2.71 5.98 -17.20
N GLU A 67 3.69 5.39 -16.55
CA GLU A 67 4.45 4.27 -17.12
C GLU A 67 4.57 3.14 -16.09
N ILE A 68 4.33 1.90 -16.54
CA ILE A 68 4.68 0.67 -15.82
C ILE A 68 5.84 0.04 -16.59
N HIS A 69 6.94 -0.21 -15.89
CA HIS A 69 8.21 -0.64 -16.42
C HIS A 69 8.49 -2.08 -15.99
N ILE A 70 9.02 -2.88 -16.90
CA ILE A 70 9.39 -4.27 -16.65
C ILE A 70 10.80 -4.53 -17.18
N ASP A 71 11.65 -5.04 -16.29
CA ASP A 71 12.95 -5.65 -16.58
C ASP A 71 12.78 -7.17 -16.54
N ASN A 72 13.12 -7.86 -17.63
CA ASN A 72 13.03 -9.31 -17.73
C ASN A 72 14.24 -9.97 -18.40
N ASP A 73 15.26 -9.19 -18.78
CA ASP A 73 16.47 -9.67 -19.43
C ASP A 73 17.72 -9.10 -18.76
N VAL A 74 18.44 -9.97 -18.05
CA VAL A 74 19.70 -9.64 -17.37
C VAL A 74 20.83 -9.21 -18.31
N SER A 75 20.65 -9.33 -19.62
CA SER A 75 21.64 -8.95 -20.63
C SER A 75 21.42 -7.54 -21.20
N THR A 76 20.28 -6.93 -20.93
CA THR A 76 19.94 -5.58 -21.38
C THR A 76 20.03 -4.58 -20.22
N PRO A 77 20.60 -3.38 -20.45
CA PRO A 77 20.47 -2.30 -19.48
C PRO A 77 19.10 -1.62 -19.61
N GLY A 78 18.39 -1.44 -18.50
CA GLY A 78 17.14 -0.70 -18.46
C GLY A 78 15.90 -1.58 -18.67
N ASP A 79 14.76 -0.95 -18.95
CA ASP A 79 13.48 -1.66 -19.12
C ASP A 79 13.39 -2.38 -20.48
N ASP A 80 12.90 -3.62 -20.46
CA ASP A 80 12.68 -4.44 -21.65
C ASP A 80 11.28 -4.28 -22.24
N VAL A 81 10.30 -4.07 -21.34
CA VAL A 81 8.89 -3.83 -21.68
C VAL A 81 8.40 -2.65 -20.85
N LEU A 82 7.80 -1.67 -21.52
CA LEU A 82 7.21 -0.49 -20.88
C LEU A 82 5.79 -0.30 -21.40
N TYR A 83 4.84 -0.10 -20.49
CA TYR A 83 3.46 0.26 -20.79
C TYR A 83 3.23 1.72 -20.47
N ARG A 84 2.98 2.54 -21.49
CA ARG A 84 2.74 3.99 -21.32
C ARG A 84 1.27 4.32 -21.55
N PHE A 85 0.66 4.94 -20.55
CA PHE A 85 -0.67 5.54 -20.64
C PHE A 85 -0.56 7.04 -20.88
N THR A 86 -1.28 7.53 -21.89
CA THR A 86 -1.48 8.97 -22.14
C THR A 86 -2.97 9.26 -22.21
N PHE A 87 -3.42 10.28 -21.48
CA PHE A 87 -4.84 10.59 -21.32
C PHE A 87 -5.27 11.83 -22.10
N THR A 88 -6.53 11.86 -22.48
CA THR A 88 -7.18 13.02 -23.14
C THR A 88 -8.56 13.21 -22.54
N ARG A 89 -8.99 14.46 -22.39
CA ARG A 89 -10.31 14.79 -21.85
C ARG A 89 -11.16 15.59 -22.82
N THR A 90 -12.44 15.25 -22.87
CA THR A 90 -13.43 15.94 -23.70
C THR A 90 -14.61 16.43 -22.85
N ASN A 91 -15.11 17.62 -23.15
CA ASN A 91 -16.30 18.18 -22.54
C ASN A 91 -17.51 17.97 -23.47
N GLU A 92 -18.32 16.93 -23.25
CA GLU A 92 -19.40 16.54 -24.18
C GLU A 92 -20.62 17.50 -24.16
N ASP A 93 -20.85 18.20 -23.04
CA ASP A 93 -21.85 19.26 -22.89
C ASP A 93 -21.27 20.50 -22.17
N PRO A 94 -20.60 21.40 -22.90
CA PRO A 94 -20.01 22.61 -22.32
C PRO A 94 -21.05 23.63 -21.81
N SER A 95 -22.35 23.37 -21.96
CA SER A 95 -23.41 24.27 -21.51
C SER A 95 -23.83 24.07 -20.04
N THR A 96 -23.21 23.13 -19.32
CA THR A 96 -23.54 22.81 -17.93
C THR A 96 -22.31 22.69 -17.05
N PHE A 97 -22.49 22.97 -15.76
CA PHE A 97 -21.49 22.70 -14.74
C PHE A 97 -21.61 21.29 -14.15
N PHE A 98 -22.73 20.59 -14.36
CA PHE A 98 -22.86 19.19 -13.95
C PHE A 98 -21.89 18.33 -14.74
N ASN A 99 -21.13 17.47 -14.04
CA ASN A 99 -20.24 16.51 -14.68
C ASN A 99 -21.03 15.57 -15.60
N ILE A 100 -22.19 15.08 -15.16
CA ILE A 100 -23.00 14.15 -15.96
C ILE A 100 -24.44 14.66 -16.06
N ARG A 101 -24.99 14.68 -17.28
CA ARG A 101 -26.45 14.78 -17.53
C ARG A 101 -26.83 14.31 -18.93
N LEU A 102 -28.05 13.79 -19.07
CA LEU A 102 -28.69 13.49 -20.36
C LEU A 102 -27.83 12.62 -21.30
N GLY A 103 -27.20 11.59 -20.74
CA GLY A 103 -26.34 10.65 -21.47
C GLY A 103 -24.95 11.20 -21.85
N LYS A 104 -24.59 12.38 -21.35
CA LYS A 104 -23.29 13.04 -21.63
C LYS A 104 -22.45 13.19 -20.37
N GLU A 105 -21.15 13.12 -20.56
CA GLU A 105 -20.12 13.29 -19.54
C GLU A 105 -19.19 14.45 -19.90
N ASN A 106 -19.12 15.43 -19.00
CA ASN A 106 -18.18 16.53 -19.06
C ASN A 106 -16.87 16.08 -18.40
N LEU A 107 -15.73 16.36 -19.04
CA LEU A 107 -14.42 15.81 -18.63
C LEU A 107 -14.29 14.29 -18.84
N LYS A 108 -15.06 13.74 -19.80
CA LYS A 108 -14.91 12.37 -20.26
C LYS A 108 -13.46 12.09 -20.61
N THR A 109 -12.88 11.09 -19.95
CA THR A 109 -11.47 10.77 -20.06
C THR A 109 -11.28 9.50 -20.88
N THR A 110 -10.40 9.57 -21.88
CA THR A 110 -9.96 8.42 -22.67
C THR A 110 -8.44 8.29 -22.59
N TYR A 111 -7.92 7.11 -22.88
CA TYR A 111 -6.50 6.85 -22.88
C TYR A 111 -6.04 6.13 -24.14
N ARG A 112 -4.78 6.40 -24.49
CA ARG A 112 -3.97 5.60 -25.42
C ARG A 112 -2.94 4.84 -24.59
N LEU A 113 -2.83 3.53 -24.84
CA LEU A 113 -1.83 2.64 -24.24
C LEU A 113 -0.83 2.21 -25.30
N GLU A 114 0.43 2.54 -25.07
CA GLU A 114 1.57 2.10 -25.86
C GLU A 114 2.30 0.97 -25.12
N ARG A 115 2.61 -0.12 -25.81
CA ARG A 115 3.59 -1.13 -25.38
C ARG A 115 4.89 -0.85 -26.08
N ILE A 116 5.94 -0.61 -25.31
CA ILE A 116 7.24 -0.17 -25.77
C ILE A 116 8.25 -1.26 -25.43
N THR A 117 9.00 -1.76 -26.42
CA THR A 117 9.97 -2.85 -26.24
C THR A 117 11.27 -2.59 -26.97
N ASN A 118 12.25 -3.48 -26.78
CA ASN A 118 13.56 -3.44 -27.45
C ASN A 118 14.29 -2.11 -27.19
N GLY A 119 14.40 -1.73 -25.90
CA GLY A 119 15.07 -0.50 -25.46
C GLY A 119 14.45 0.77 -26.03
N GLY A 120 13.12 0.82 -26.16
CA GLY A 120 12.40 1.98 -26.68
C GLY A 120 12.29 2.06 -28.21
N ASN A 121 12.89 1.12 -28.95
CA ASN A 121 12.92 1.17 -30.42
C ASN A 121 11.61 0.71 -31.08
N ASN A 122 10.81 -0.08 -30.38
CA ASN A 122 9.53 -0.54 -30.87
C ASN A 122 8.42 0.07 -30.00
N VAL A 123 7.50 0.80 -30.63
CA VAL A 123 6.38 1.49 -29.95
C VAL A 123 5.09 1.04 -30.62
N ASP A 124 4.39 0.12 -29.98
CA ASP A 124 3.13 -0.43 -30.47
C ASP A 124 1.97 0.21 -29.73
N VAL A 125 1.02 0.79 -30.46
CA VAL A 125 -0.23 1.23 -29.83
C VAL A 125 -1.16 0.04 -29.70
N ILE A 126 -1.38 -0.38 -28.45
CA ILE A 126 -2.14 -1.59 -28.16
C ILE A 126 -3.58 -1.29 -27.72
N VAL A 127 -3.85 -0.05 -27.30
CA VAL A 127 -5.20 0.52 -27.13
C VAL A 127 -5.18 1.98 -27.58
N GLU A 128 -6.03 2.36 -28.54
CA GLU A 128 -6.07 3.75 -29.07
C GLU A 128 -7.11 4.64 -28.35
N ASN A 129 -8.27 4.08 -27.99
CA ASN A 129 -9.41 4.82 -27.44
C ASN A 129 -9.98 4.11 -26.19
N GLY A 130 -9.10 3.73 -25.27
CA GLY A 130 -9.52 3.17 -23.98
C GLY A 130 -10.34 4.19 -23.20
N VAL A 131 -11.30 3.75 -22.42
CA VAL A 131 -12.20 4.63 -21.65
C VAL A 131 -11.86 4.53 -20.17
N VAL A 132 -11.83 5.67 -19.49
CA VAL A 132 -11.83 5.73 -18.03
C VAL A 132 -13.28 5.90 -17.59
N PRO A 133 -13.83 5.01 -16.73
CA PRO A 133 -15.21 5.18 -16.27
C PRO A 133 -15.32 6.44 -15.41
N ALA A 134 -16.45 7.14 -15.52
CA ALA A 134 -16.70 8.31 -14.71
C ALA A 134 -16.58 8.01 -13.19
N PRO A 135 -16.25 9.01 -12.35
CA PRO A 135 -16.27 8.85 -10.89
C PRO A 135 -17.63 8.33 -10.40
N ASN A 136 -17.63 7.61 -9.27
CA ASN A 136 -18.87 7.10 -8.65
C ASN A 136 -19.66 8.22 -7.95
N ILE A 137 -20.19 9.17 -8.73
CA ILE A 137 -20.91 10.36 -8.23
C ILE A 137 -22.16 9.96 -7.43
N GLY A 138 -22.84 8.91 -7.89
CA GLY A 138 -24.03 8.33 -7.26
C GLY A 138 -25.15 7.98 -8.25
N PRO A 139 -26.21 7.30 -7.78
CA PRO A 139 -27.21 6.65 -8.64
C PRO A 139 -27.91 7.60 -9.63
N ARG A 140 -28.14 8.86 -9.23
CA ARG A 140 -28.77 9.82 -10.14
C ARG A 140 -27.90 10.16 -11.35
N SER A 141 -26.59 10.29 -11.16
CA SER A 141 -25.68 10.61 -12.26
C SER A 141 -25.39 9.38 -13.12
N ILE A 142 -25.30 8.19 -12.54
CA ILE A 142 -24.87 7.00 -13.27
C ILE A 142 -26.07 6.22 -13.83
N GLU A 143 -27.08 5.95 -13.00
CA GLU A 143 -28.11 4.94 -13.30
C GLU A 143 -29.42 5.54 -13.83
N SER A 144 -29.68 6.83 -13.58
CA SER A 144 -30.95 7.42 -13.99
C SER A 144 -30.98 7.87 -15.45
N GLU A 145 -32.18 7.98 -16.02
CA GLU A 145 -32.44 8.49 -17.39
C GLU A 145 -31.93 9.91 -17.63
N VAL A 146 -31.77 10.71 -16.58
CA VAL A 146 -31.21 12.07 -16.66
C VAL A 146 -29.69 12.10 -16.42
N GLY A 147 -29.09 10.95 -16.11
CA GLY A 147 -27.66 10.69 -15.97
C GLY A 147 -27.08 9.94 -17.18
N LEU A 148 -26.22 8.94 -16.96
CA LEU A 148 -25.69 8.04 -18.00
C LEU A 148 -26.62 6.86 -18.33
N ASN A 149 -27.71 6.66 -17.57
CA ASN A 149 -28.69 5.61 -17.79
C ASN A 149 -28.07 4.20 -17.86
N GLN A 150 -27.15 3.90 -16.94
CA GLN A 150 -26.50 2.60 -16.79
C GLN A 150 -27.27 1.70 -15.80
N ASP A 151 -27.11 0.37 -15.90
CA ASP A 151 -27.82 -0.56 -15.01
C ASP A 151 -27.31 -0.49 -13.56
N SER A 152 -26.00 -0.29 -13.38
CA SER A 152 -25.34 -0.06 -12.09
C SER A 152 -23.97 0.58 -12.31
N TYR A 153 -23.38 1.17 -11.27
CA TYR A 153 -21.99 1.65 -11.37
C TYR A 153 -21.00 0.51 -11.66
N GLU A 154 -21.18 -0.66 -11.07
CA GLU A 154 -20.30 -1.81 -11.29
C GLU A 154 -20.32 -2.27 -12.75
N ALA A 155 -21.51 -2.44 -13.34
CA ALA A 155 -21.64 -2.82 -14.75
C ALA A 155 -21.02 -1.79 -15.68
N TYR A 156 -21.21 -0.50 -15.37
CA TYR A 156 -20.60 0.60 -16.11
C TYR A 156 -19.06 0.59 -16.00
N SER A 157 -18.52 0.46 -14.79
CA SER A 157 -17.07 0.38 -14.56
C SER A 157 -16.45 -0.82 -15.28
N ASN A 158 -17.10 -2.00 -15.20
CA ASN A 158 -16.62 -3.21 -15.87
C ASN A 158 -16.69 -3.09 -17.40
N SER A 159 -17.60 -2.27 -17.95
CA SER A 159 -17.67 -2.00 -19.39
C SER A 159 -16.46 -1.23 -19.94
N ALA A 160 -15.66 -0.60 -19.06
CA ALA A 160 -14.42 0.09 -19.43
C ALA A 160 -13.22 -0.86 -19.56
N ILE A 161 -13.34 -2.13 -19.14
CA ILE A 161 -12.30 -3.14 -19.31
C ILE A 161 -12.10 -3.40 -20.80
N THR A 162 -10.86 -3.26 -21.27
CA THR A 162 -10.48 -3.36 -22.68
C THR A 162 -9.50 -4.51 -22.89
N THR A 163 -9.68 -5.30 -23.94
CA THR A 163 -8.65 -6.23 -24.41
C THR A 163 -7.75 -5.53 -25.42
N ALA A 164 -6.46 -5.48 -25.15
CA ALA A 164 -5.45 -4.89 -26.02
C ALA A 164 -5.18 -5.77 -27.25
N THR A 165 -4.64 -5.19 -28.32
CA THR A 165 -4.35 -5.91 -29.57
C THR A 165 -3.27 -6.99 -29.42
N THR A 166 -2.45 -6.92 -28.36
CA THR A 166 -1.38 -7.85 -28.01
C THR A 166 -1.77 -8.91 -26.98
N GLY A 167 -3.02 -8.89 -26.49
CA GLY A 167 -3.60 -9.94 -25.63
C GLY A 167 -3.73 -9.58 -24.15
N GLU A 168 -3.28 -8.42 -23.72
CA GLU A 168 -3.46 -7.91 -22.36
C GLU A 168 -4.93 -7.55 -22.09
N THR A 169 -5.35 -7.71 -20.84
CA THR A 169 -6.62 -7.11 -20.35
C THR A 169 -6.29 -5.87 -19.54
N VAL A 170 -6.95 -4.75 -19.84
CA VAL A 170 -6.59 -3.42 -19.36
C VAL A 170 -7.78 -2.75 -18.68
N PHE A 171 -7.54 -2.13 -17.53
CA PHE A 171 -8.47 -1.22 -16.87
C PHE A 171 -7.71 0.03 -16.42
N ALA A 172 -8.30 1.20 -16.62
CA ALA A 172 -7.81 2.46 -16.06
C ALA A 172 -8.99 3.21 -15.47
N GLY A 173 -8.95 3.54 -14.18
CA GLY A 173 -10.14 4.12 -13.52
C GLY A 173 -10.02 4.37 -12.03
N PRO A 174 -11.01 5.09 -11.47
CA PRO A 174 -11.14 5.23 -10.03
C PRO A 174 -11.47 3.88 -9.39
N VAL A 175 -10.82 3.62 -8.25
CA VAL A 175 -11.01 2.44 -7.41
C VAL A 175 -11.04 2.88 -5.95
N ASP A 176 -11.47 1.99 -5.08
CA ASP A 176 -11.15 2.09 -3.66
C ASP A 176 -9.63 2.07 -3.47
N ASP A 177 -9.10 2.78 -2.49
CA ASP A 177 -7.66 2.70 -2.20
C ASP A 177 -7.30 1.29 -1.73
N PRO A 178 -6.43 0.54 -2.42
CA PRO A 178 -6.08 -0.81 -2.00
C PRO A 178 -5.07 -0.84 -0.84
N PHE A 179 -4.42 0.28 -0.53
CA PHE A 179 -3.49 0.36 0.59
C PHE A 179 -4.26 0.54 1.89
N PHE A 180 -3.85 -0.20 2.91
CA PHE A 180 -4.46 -0.13 4.24
C PHE A 180 -3.36 0.02 5.28
N VAL A 181 -3.51 1.05 6.12
CA VAL A 181 -2.57 1.32 7.20
C VAL A 181 -3.18 2.30 8.18
N ASP A 182 -2.77 2.22 9.44
CA ASP A 182 -2.98 3.32 10.36
C ASP A 182 -2.00 4.46 10.12
N LEU A 183 -2.29 5.31 9.11
CA LEU A 183 -1.47 6.49 8.80
C LEU A 183 -1.29 7.40 10.02
N GLY A 184 -2.35 7.55 10.82
CA GLY A 184 -2.33 8.38 12.01
C GLY A 184 -1.35 7.85 13.06
N GLY A 185 -1.39 6.54 13.33
CA GLY A 185 -0.48 5.89 14.27
C GLY A 185 0.96 5.83 13.75
N ILE A 186 1.16 5.35 12.52
CA ILE A 186 2.50 5.19 11.92
C ILE A 186 3.25 6.53 11.89
N PHE A 187 2.60 7.62 11.47
CA PHE A 187 3.25 8.91 11.36
C PHE A 187 3.13 9.79 12.62
N ASP A 188 2.39 9.37 13.64
CA ASP A 188 2.52 9.88 15.01
C ASP A 188 3.62 9.12 15.75
N LEU A 189 4.83 9.20 15.18
CA LEU A 189 6.06 8.59 15.70
C LEU A 189 5.96 7.07 15.92
N GLY A 190 5.37 6.34 14.96
CA GLY A 190 5.29 4.89 15.02
C GLY A 190 4.37 4.34 16.11
N ASP A 191 3.36 5.09 16.54
CA ASP A 191 2.30 4.64 17.45
C ASP A 191 1.36 3.62 16.78
N ALA A 192 1.92 2.51 16.32
CA ALA A 192 1.25 1.40 15.65
C ALA A 192 1.66 0.08 16.33
N PRO A 193 0.74 -0.66 16.96
CA PRO A 193 -0.66 -0.27 17.18
C PRO A 193 -0.73 0.90 18.16
N ARG A 194 -1.78 1.73 18.04
CA ARG A 194 -1.95 2.91 18.91
C ARG A 194 -1.93 2.52 20.38
N GLN A 195 -1.08 3.20 21.17
CA GLN A 195 -1.02 2.99 22.62
C GLN A 195 -2.26 3.54 23.32
N ASP A 196 -2.85 4.61 22.75
CA ASP A 196 -4.07 5.26 23.26
C ASP A 196 -5.13 5.38 22.15
N GLY A 197 -6.05 4.43 22.10
CA GLY A 197 -7.17 4.41 21.16
C GLY A 197 -7.14 3.22 20.21
N ASP A 198 -8.08 3.20 19.28
CA ASP A 198 -8.17 2.12 18.30
C ASP A 198 -7.37 2.48 17.05
N PRO A 199 -6.60 1.53 16.48
CA PRO A 199 -6.04 1.67 15.14
C PRO A 199 -7.13 1.91 14.11
N ILE A 200 -6.88 2.82 13.16
CA ILE A 200 -7.85 3.20 12.13
C ILE A 200 -7.16 3.18 10.79
N ASP A 201 -7.71 2.44 9.84
CA ASP A 201 -7.29 2.57 8.44
C ASP A 201 -7.49 4.01 7.96
N GLY A 202 -6.37 4.70 7.70
CA GLY A 202 -6.34 6.10 7.31
C GLY A 202 -6.79 6.34 5.87
N LEU A 203 -6.85 5.28 5.05
CA LEU A 203 -7.25 5.33 3.64
C LEU A 203 -8.64 4.75 3.40
N ALA A 204 -9.23 4.11 4.41
CA ALA A 204 -10.63 3.72 4.39
C ALA A 204 -11.53 4.87 3.92
N CYS A 205 -12.49 4.54 3.07
CA CYS A 205 -13.41 5.49 2.45
C CYS A 205 -12.80 6.54 1.50
N PHE A 206 -11.51 6.44 1.16
CA PHE A 206 -10.91 7.19 0.06
C PHE A 206 -10.83 6.33 -1.20
N ASN A 207 -10.81 7.02 -2.33
CA ASN A 207 -10.55 6.40 -3.62
C ASN A 207 -9.11 6.72 -4.07
N THR A 208 -8.62 5.97 -5.03
CA THR A 208 -7.40 6.28 -5.80
C THR A 208 -7.67 6.04 -7.29
N SER A 209 -6.71 6.35 -8.16
CA SER A 209 -6.79 6.07 -9.60
C SER A 209 -5.82 4.99 -10.00
N ALA A 210 -6.31 3.89 -10.56
CA ALA A 210 -5.51 2.71 -10.88
C ALA A 210 -5.33 2.51 -12.39
N LEU A 211 -4.13 2.09 -12.77
CA LEU A 211 -3.80 1.48 -14.06
C LEU A 211 -3.56 -0.01 -13.80
N VAL A 212 -4.34 -0.89 -14.42
CA VAL A 212 -4.34 -2.33 -14.16
C VAL A 212 -4.15 -3.06 -15.48
N LEU A 213 -3.15 -3.94 -15.53
CA LEU A 213 -2.81 -4.78 -16.67
C LEU A 213 -2.80 -6.24 -16.23
N LYS A 214 -3.55 -7.10 -16.93
CA LYS A 214 -3.38 -8.55 -16.87
C LYS A 214 -2.65 -9.01 -18.12
N VAL A 215 -1.42 -9.49 -17.96
CA VAL A 215 -0.46 -9.77 -19.03
C VAL A 215 -0.18 -11.27 -19.10
N PRO A 216 -0.25 -11.92 -20.27
CA PRO A 216 0.21 -13.30 -20.43
C PRO A 216 1.69 -13.45 -20.05
N ILE A 217 2.04 -14.46 -19.24
CA ILE A 217 3.42 -14.67 -18.80
C ILE A 217 4.36 -14.80 -20.00
N GLN A 218 3.93 -15.44 -21.08
CA GLN A 218 4.72 -15.63 -22.30
C GLN A 218 5.13 -14.30 -22.97
N ALA A 219 4.38 -13.22 -22.75
CA ALA A 219 4.72 -11.90 -23.27
C ALA A 219 5.82 -11.18 -22.44
N LEU A 220 6.18 -11.75 -21.28
CA LEU A 220 7.17 -11.25 -20.33
C LEU A 220 8.36 -12.20 -20.15
N LEU A 221 8.41 -13.32 -20.88
CA LEU A 221 9.56 -14.21 -20.86
C LEU A 221 10.69 -13.66 -21.74
N PRO A 222 11.96 -13.80 -21.30
CA PRO A 222 13.10 -13.44 -22.14
C PRO A 222 13.27 -14.45 -23.27
N GLY A 223 13.38 -13.95 -24.51
CA GLY A 223 13.73 -14.74 -25.70
C GLY A 223 12.84 -15.99 -25.91
N GLU A 224 13.46 -17.17 -25.94
CA GLU A 224 12.80 -18.47 -26.16
C GLU A 224 12.63 -19.28 -24.85
N ALA A 225 12.53 -18.61 -23.69
CA ALA A 225 12.34 -19.32 -22.43
C ALA A 225 11.07 -20.21 -22.45
N ASN A 226 11.16 -21.38 -21.81
CA ASN A 226 10.10 -22.37 -21.82
C ASN A 226 8.90 -21.90 -20.98
N PHE A 227 7.69 -22.24 -21.41
CA PHE A 227 6.49 -22.09 -20.59
C PHE A 227 5.68 -23.41 -20.56
N PRO A 228 5.32 -23.93 -19.37
CA PRO A 228 5.60 -23.37 -18.03
C PRO A 228 7.06 -23.57 -17.60
N ALA A 229 7.49 -22.85 -16.55
CA ALA A 229 8.78 -23.04 -15.90
C ALA A 229 8.99 -24.50 -15.45
N GLU A 230 10.24 -24.97 -15.47
CA GLU A 230 10.58 -26.30 -14.94
C GLU A 230 10.45 -26.38 -13.41
N SER A 231 10.73 -25.26 -12.74
CA SER A 231 10.75 -25.12 -11.29
C SER A 231 10.60 -23.64 -10.93
N ILE A 232 10.21 -23.36 -9.67
CA ILE A 232 10.28 -21.98 -9.14
C ILE A 232 11.71 -21.46 -9.05
N LEU A 233 12.72 -22.31 -9.22
CA LEU A 233 14.12 -21.92 -9.24
C LEU A 233 14.62 -21.52 -10.64
N ASP A 234 13.73 -21.45 -11.63
CA ASP A 234 14.07 -21.03 -12.98
C ASP A 234 14.29 -19.51 -13.05
N PRO A 235 15.52 -19.02 -13.30
CA PRO A 235 15.82 -17.59 -13.31
C PRO A 235 15.16 -16.85 -14.48
N THR A 236 14.73 -17.55 -15.54
CA THR A 236 14.11 -16.92 -16.72
C THR A 236 12.67 -16.47 -16.47
N HIS A 237 12.12 -16.76 -15.30
CA HIS A 237 10.76 -16.42 -14.91
C HIS A 237 10.70 -15.31 -13.84
N VAL A 238 11.82 -14.63 -13.58
CA VAL A 238 11.88 -13.49 -12.66
C VAL A 238 11.84 -12.20 -13.46
N ILE A 239 10.97 -11.27 -13.04
CA ILE A 239 10.89 -9.91 -13.59
C ILE A 239 11.01 -8.87 -12.49
N GLY A 240 11.55 -7.69 -12.83
CA GLY A 240 11.48 -6.47 -12.03
C GLY A 240 10.34 -5.59 -12.53
N VAL A 241 9.55 -5.04 -11.62
CA VAL A 241 8.42 -4.15 -11.94
C VAL A 241 8.52 -2.88 -11.13
N TRP A 242 8.39 -1.73 -11.78
CA TRP A 242 8.27 -0.43 -11.13
C TRP A 242 7.35 0.49 -11.96
N ALA A 243 6.91 1.59 -11.38
CA ALA A 243 6.07 2.56 -12.06
C ALA A 243 6.63 3.98 -11.91
N SER A 244 6.31 4.84 -12.87
CA SER A 244 6.75 6.21 -12.85
C SER A 244 5.70 7.17 -13.41
N SER A 245 5.89 8.45 -13.10
CA SER A 245 5.23 9.53 -13.79
C SER A 245 6.25 10.56 -14.25
N SER A 246 6.05 11.06 -15.47
CA SER A 246 6.92 12.06 -16.09
C SER A 246 6.13 13.24 -16.63
N ARG A 247 6.72 14.44 -16.57
CA ARG A 247 6.16 15.69 -17.10
C ARG A 247 7.08 16.38 -18.09
N PRO A 248 6.53 17.17 -19.04
CA PRO A 248 7.34 18.06 -19.85
C PRO A 248 8.13 19.06 -18.99
N ALA A 249 9.41 19.25 -19.32
CA ALA A 249 10.32 20.10 -18.56
C ALA A 249 9.91 21.59 -18.49
N ILE A 250 9.05 22.05 -19.40
CA ILE A 250 8.60 23.45 -19.48
C ILE A 250 7.07 23.50 -19.36
N ARG A 251 6.58 24.31 -18.40
CA ARG A 251 5.17 24.69 -18.27
C ARG A 251 5.03 26.22 -18.28
N THR A 252 4.25 26.73 -19.23
CA THR A 252 3.96 28.17 -19.37
C THR A 252 2.50 28.45 -19.07
N LEU A 253 2.24 29.21 -18.00
CA LEU A 253 0.90 29.67 -17.63
C LEU A 253 0.41 30.75 -18.62
N GLN A 254 -0.85 30.67 -19.02
CA GLN A 254 -1.47 31.59 -19.96
C GLN A 254 -2.29 32.64 -19.23
N THR A 255 -2.40 33.86 -19.79
CA THR A 255 -3.10 34.99 -19.16
C THR A 255 -4.58 35.09 -19.53
N ASP A 256 -5.02 34.30 -20.51
CA ASP A 256 -6.40 34.29 -21.04
C ASP A 256 -7.28 33.21 -20.40
N GLY A 257 -6.74 32.46 -19.42
CA GLY A 257 -7.42 31.36 -18.76
C GLY A 257 -7.44 30.06 -19.57
N SER A 258 -6.74 29.98 -20.70
CA SER A 258 -6.50 28.72 -21.40
C SER A 258 -5.60 27.80 -20.57
N LYS A 259 -5.62 26.50 -20.90
CA LYS A 259 -4.75 25.52 -20.25
C LYS A 259 -3.27 25.92 -20.43
N PRO A 260 -2.41 25.66 -19.43
CA PRO A 260 -0.98 25.91 -19.58
C PRO A 260 -0.42 25.26 -20.85
N ALA A 261 0.50 25.94 -21.52
CA ALA A 261 1.27 25.35 -22.61
C ALA A 261 2.43 24.55 -22.02
N VAL A 262 2.72 23.38 -22.58
CA VAL A 262 3.82 22.51 -22.15
C VAL A 262 4.76 22.24 -23.32
N ASP A 263 6.06 22.14 -23.05
CA ASP A 263 7.13 21.92 -24.04
C ASP A 263 8.35 21.24 -23.39
N GLY A 264 9.32 20.83 -24.22
CA GLY A 264 10.55 20.16 -23.79
C GLY A 264 10.42 18.66 -23.59
N ASP A 265 11.54 18.03 -23.24
CA ASP A 265 11.59 16.58 -22.96
C ASP A 265 10.80 16.24 -21.69
N PHE A 266 10.33 14.99 -21.62
CA PHE A 266 9.71 14.48 -20.40
C PHE A 266 10.77 14.16 -19.35
N VAL A 267 10.52 14.56 -18.11
CA VAL A 267 11.36 14.34 -16.94
C VAL A 267 10.55 13.60 -15.90
N GLN A 268 11.15 12.55 -15.32
CA GLN A 268 10.55 11.80 -14.22
C GLN A 268 10.40 12.71 -13.00
N VAL A 269 9.22 12.68 -12.39
CA VAL A 269 8.91 13.49 -11.19
C VAL A 269 8.44 12.64 -10.01
N SER A 270 8.04 11.38 -10.27
CA SER A 270 7.71 10.39 -9.26
C SER A 270 8.02 9.00 -9.80
N ARG A 271 8.44 8.11 -8.92
CA ARG A 271 8.57 6.67 -9.20
C ARG A 271 8.20 5.86 -7.98
N LEU A 272 7.91 4.58 -8.20
CA LEU A 272 7.76 3.63 -7.11
C LEU A 272 8.10 2.22 -7.59
N GLY A 273 9.00 1.55 -6.87
CA GLY A 273 9.36 0.16 -7.07
C GLY A 273 8.92 -0.68 -5.88
N MET A 274 9.86 -0.95 -4.97
CA MET A 274 9.55 -1.58 -3.70
C MET A 274 8.68 -0.65 -2.84
N PRO A 275 7.63 -1.18 -2.17
CA PRO A 275 6.82 -0.41 -1.24
C PRO A 275 7.69 0.22 -0.15
N LEU A 276 7.24 1.35 0.38
CA LEU A 276 7.80 1.99 1.58
C LEU A 276 9.27 2.41 1.51
N THR A 277 9.99 2.16 0.39
CA THR A 277 11.33 2.71 0.14
C THR A 277 11.31 4.22 0.35
N ASN A 278 10.34 4.89 -0.25
CA ASN A 278 10.21 6.33 -0.19
C ASN A 278 9.68 6.82 1.17
N GLU A 279 8.84 6.02 1.84
CA GLU A 279 8.15 6.37 3.08
C GLU A 279 9.06 6.23 4.30
N ALA A 280 9.75 5.09 4.41
CA ALA A 280 10.40 4.62 5.63
C ALA A 280 11.92 4.44 5.50
N VAL A 281 12.45 4.30 4.27
CA VAL A 281 13.90 4.12 4.04
C VAL A 281 14.57 5.43 3.66
N ILE A 282 14.05 6.14 2.67
CA ILE A 282 14.64 7.38 2.17
C ILE A 282 14.24 8.56 3.07
N PRO A 283 15.20 9.30 3.65
CA PRO A 283 14.87 10.43 4.50
C PRO A 283 14.29 11.59 3.67
N ILE A 284 13.43 12.40 4.29
CA ILE A 284 12.69 13.51 3.66
C ILE A 284 13.57 14.38 2.75
N GLY A 285 14.79 14.71 3.19
CA GLY A 285 15.71 15.58 2.42
C GLY A 285 16.27 14.97 1.13
N MET A 286 16.06 13.67 0.89
CA MET A 286 16.53 12.95 -0.30
C MET A 286 15.39 12.43 -1.17
N LYS A 287 14.13 12.50 -0.72
CA LYS A 287 12.99 11.92 -1.44
C LYS A 287 12.77 12.54 -2.82
N ASP A 288 12.91 13.86 -2.95
CA ASP A 288 12.81 14.53 -4.26
C ASP A 288 13.92 14.08 -5.23
N TYR A 289 15.13 13.81 -4.70
CA TYR A 289 16.23 13.28 -5.51
C TYR A 289 15.97 11.83 -5.92
N TRP A 290 15.50 10.99 -4.99
CA TRP A 290 15.10 9.61 -5.28
C TRP A 290 13.99 9.56 -6.35
N ASN A 291 12.98 10.43 -6.25
CA ASN A 291 11.89 10.55 -7.23
C ASN A 291 12.36 11.00 -8.63
N ALA A 292 13.49 11.73 -8.71
CA ALA A 292 14.01 12.29 -9.95
C ALA A 292 14.95 11.33 -10.72
N ILE A 293 15.40 10.23 -10.12
CA ILE A 293 16.32 9.26 -10.74
C ILE A 293 15.62 7.92 -11.00
N THR A 294 16.09 7.15 -11.97
CA THR A 294 15.56 5.80 -12.22
C THR A 294 16.13 4.77 -11.25
N PRO A 295 15.51 3.59 -11.06
CA PRO A 295 16.11 2.49 -10.31
C PRO A 295 17.51 2.07 -10.80
N TYR A 296 17.79 2.24 -12.10
CA TYR A 296 19.09 1.93 -12.70
C TYR A 296 20.16 2.98 -12.36
N ASP A 297 19.77 4.26 -12.34
CA ASP A 297 20.64 5.34 -11.89
C ASP A 297 20.96 5.18 -10.39
N GLU A 298 19.96 4.83 -9.58
CA GLU A 298 20.14 4.58 -8.14
C GLU A 298 21.16 3.49 -7.85
N LEU A 299 21.07 2.36 -8.58
CA LEU A 299 22.01 1.25 -8.44
C LEU A 299 23.46 1.67 -8.74
N ALA A 300 23.66 2.62 -9.65
CA ALA A 300 24.98 3.15 -9.99
C ALA A 300 25.46 4.24 -9.02
N ASP A 301 24.56 5.07 -8.47
CA ASP A 301 24.90 6.23 -7.64
C ASP A 301 25.27 5.82 -6.19
N THR A 302 24.77 4.72 -5.65
CA THR A 302 25.06 4.16 -4.29
C THR A 302 24.89 5.12 -3.10
N LEU A 303 24.56 6.40 -3.33
CA LEU A 303 24.36 7.42 -2.31
C LEU A 303 23.24 7.04 -1.34
N LEU A 304 22.22 6.35 -1.85
CA LEU A 304 21.04 5.95 -1.09
C LEU A 304 21.21 4.60 -0.38
N ASP A 305 22.17 3.76 -0.81
CA ASP A 305 22.44 2.44 -0.22
C ASP A 305 22.61 2.48 1.30
N ARG A 306 23.22 3.55 1.82
CA ARG A 306 23.48 3.72 3.25
C ARG A 306 22.21 3.65 4.10
N TYR A 307 21.06 4.03 3.55
CA TYR A 307 19.77 3.97 4.24
C TYR A 307 19.22 2.54 4.31
N PHE A 308 19.69 1.64 3.44
CA PHE A 308 19.39 0.22 3.54
C PHE A 308 20.38 -0.50 4.46
N TYR A 309 21.65 -0.09 4.47
CA TYR A 309 22.68 -0.66 5.34
C TYR A 309 22.46 -0.32 6.82
N ASN A 310 21.93 0.86 7.10
CA ASN A 310 21.63 1.37 8.44
C ASN A 310 20.30 2.13 8.41
N PRO A 311 19.15 1.44 8.34
CA PRO A 311 17.85 2.07 8.22
C PRO A 311 17.51 2.87 9.47
N GLU A 312 16.96 4.08 9.31
CA GLU A 312 16.56 4.93 10.43
C GLU A 312 15.55 4.21 11.34
N LEU A 313 14.64 3.44 10.74
CA LEU A 313 13.63 2.66 11.45
C LEU A 313 14.23 1.67 12.47
N ALA A 314 15.42 1.11 12.20
CA ALA A 314 16.08 0.20 13.14
C ALA A 314 16.53 0.90 14.44
N LEU A 315 16.74 2.22 14.43
CA LEU A 315 17.10 2.96 15.65
C LEU A 315 15.97 2.94 16.69
N TYR A 316 14.72 2.78 16.26
CA TYR A 316 13.55 2.66 17.13
C TYR A 316 13.25 1.21 17.54
N MET A 317 14.04 0.26 17.06
CA MET A 317 14.01 -1.16 17.42
C MET A 317 15.28 -1.57 18.19
N ASP A 318 16.04 -0.58 18.66
CA ASP A 318 17.25 -0.72 19.45
C ASP A 318 17.09 0.08 20.76
N ASP A 319 17.08 -0.64 21.88
CA ASP A 319 16.87 -0.07 23.21
C ASP A 319 18.04 0.80 23.70
N ASP A 320 19.24 0.62 23.12
CA ASP A 320 20.40 1.48 23.40
C ASP A 320 20.32 2.82 22.65
N GLN A 321 19.41 2.93 21.68
CA GLN A 321 19.16 4.13 20.87
C GLN A 321 17.81 4.79 21.21
N PHE A 322 16.81 4.63 20.34
CA PHE A 322 15.51 5.27 20.44
C PHE A 322 14.37 4.28 20.70
N GLY A 323 14.65 3.01 21.01
CA GLY A 323 13.63 1.98 21.29
C GLY A 323 12.64 2.37 22.39
N GLY A 324 13.10 3.12 23.41
CA GLY A 324 12.23 3.65 24.46
C GLY A 324 11.32 4.81 24.04
N ALA A 325 11.55 5.41 22.86
CA ALA A 325 10.75 6.53 22.35
C ALA A 325 9.48 6.07 21.62
N VAL A 326 9.43 4.81 21.15
CA VAL A 326 8.30 4.23 20.41
C VAL A 326 7.84 2.94 21.11
N PRO A 327 7.07 3.04 22.21
CA PRO A 327 6.65 1.87 22.98
C PRO A 327 5.87 0.82 22.17
N ALA A 328 5.15 1.27 21.13
CA ALA A 328 4.40 0.38 20.24
C ALA A 328 5.31 -0.64 19.51
N PHE A 329 6.57 -0.28 19.26
CA PHE A 329 7.57 -1.16 18.66
C PHE A 329 8.31 -2.02 19.69
N ALA A 330 7.92 -2.05 20.96
CA ALA A 330 8.58 -2.87 21.99
C ALA A 330 8.79 -4.35 21.61
N PRO A 331 7.87 -5.03 20.88
CA PRO A 331 8.08 -6.41 20.43
C PRO A 331 9.12 -6.56 19.30
N LEU A 332 9.49 -5.47 18.63
CA LEU A 332 10.36 -5.45 17.46
C LEU A 332 11.78 -5.07 17.89
N ARG A 333 12.70 -6.04 17.95
CA ARG A 333 14.09 -5.79 18.36
C ARG A 333 15.07 -6.36 17.36
N VAL A 334 16.05 -5.57 16.94
CA VAL A 334 17.14 -6.03 16.07
C VAL A 334 18.07 -6.96 16.85
N GLN A 335 18.59 -8.00 16.21
CA GLN A 335 19.58 -8.88 16.82
C GLN A 335 20.87 -8.11 17.12
N THR A 336 21.31 -8.13 18.39
CA THR A 336 22.58 -7.51 18.83
C THR A 336 23.67 -8.56 19.08
N ALA A 337 23.28 -9.83 19.18
CA ALA A 337 24.17 -10.93 19.48
C ALA A 337 23.63 -12.24 18.88
N SER A 338 23.31 -12.24 17.58
CA SER A 338 22.85 -13.43 16.86
C SER A 338 23.93 -14.53 16.95
N PRO A 339 23.67 -15.66 17.65
CA PRO A 339 24.72 -16.63 17.94
C PRO A 339 25.02 -17.51 16.72
N THR A 340 26.30 -17.55 16.33
CA THR A 340 26.78 -18.36 15.20
C THR A 340 28.08 -19.10 15.53
N ALA A 341 28.49 -20.01 14.66
CA ALA A 341 29.76 -20.73 14.75
C ALA A 341 31.00 -19.83 14.61
N VAL A 342 30.85 -18.58 14.16
CA VAL A 342 31.92 -17.59 14.08
C VAL A 342 31.89 -16.56 15.22
N GLY A 343 31.01 -16.77 16.20
CA GLY A 343 30.74 -15.84 17.28
C GLY A 343 29.39 -15.14 17.13
N ASP A 344 29.09 -14.27 18.09
CA ASP A 344 27.86 -13.50 18.10
C ASP A 344 27.95 -12.35 17.08
N ILE A 345 26.91 -12.20 16.27
CA ILE A 345 26.83 -11.18 15.21
C ILE A 345 25.85 -10.09 15.62
N ASP A 346 26.33 -8.85 15.58
CA ASP A 346 25.55 -7.65 15.88
C ASP A 346 25.03 -7.00 14.59
N PHE A 347 23.70 -6.92 14.45
CA PHE A 347 23.02 -6.31 13.33
C PHE A 347 22.48 -4.90 13.61
N SER A 348 22.76 -4.33 14.79
CA SER A 348 22.39 -2.95 15.16
C SER A 348 23.07 -1.92 14.26
N ASN A 349 22.47 -0.74 14.11
CA ASN A 349 23.00 0.29 13.22
C ASN A 349 24.43 0.70 13.62
N GLY A 350 25.35 0.66 12.66
CA GLY A 350 26.77 0.98 12.84
C GLY A 350 27.64 -0.20 13.28
N ALA A 351 27.06 -1.37 13.56
CA ALA A 351 27.80 -2.59 13.82
C ALA A 351 28.39 -3.20 12.53
N ASP A 352 29.37 -4.08 12.68
CA ASP A 352 30.06 -4.70 11.53
C ASP A 352 29.24 -5.82 10.87
N GLY A 353 28.21 -6.36 11.56
CA GLY A 353 27.43 -7.48 11.07
C GLY A 353 28.32 -8.64 10.60
N LEU A 354 28.08 -9.10 9.38
CA LEU A 354 28.83 -10.21 8.78
C LEU A 354 30.14 -9.79 8.08
N PHE A 355 30.58 -8.54 8.18
CA PHE A 355 31.76 -8.06 7.45
C PHE A 355 33.04 -8.85 7.78
N ALA A 356 33.14 -9.41 8.99
CA ALA A 356 34.24 -10.28 9.40
C ALA A 356 34.45 -11.49 8.48
N LEU A 357 33.42 -11.95 7.76
CA LEU A 357 33.51 -13.07 6.82
C LEU A 357 34.40 -12.80 5.61
N THR A 358 34.84 -11.55 5.41
CA THR A 358 35.85 -11.20 4.40
C THR A 358 37.27 -11.63 4.78
N ASP A 359 37.50 -11.98 6.06
CA ASP A 359 38.79 -12.54 6.50
C ASP A 359 38.99 -13.95 5.90
N PRO A 360 40.15 -14.22 5.25
CA PRO A 360 40.48 -15.55 4.72
C PRO A 360 40.37 -16.69 5.75
N ALA A 361 40.41 -16.41 7.06
CA ALA A 361 40.18 -17.39 8.11
C ALA A 361 38.78 -18.06 8.03
N PHE A 362 37.80 -17.41 7.39
CA PHE A 362 36.44 -17.93 7.24
C PHE A 362 36.15 -18.53 5.85
N GLU A 363 37.11 -18.54 4.92
CA GLU A 363 36.91 -18.98 3.52
C GLU A 363 36.24 -20.37 3.43
N ASP A 364 36.73 -21.35 4.19
CA ASP A 364 36.17 -22.71 4.22
C ASP A 364 34.73 -22.75 4.76
N LEU A 365 34.37 -21.82 5.65
CA LEU A 365 33.05 -21.78 6.28
C LEU A 365 31.97 -21.27 5.32
N ILE A 366 32.33 -20.29 4.47
CA ILE A 366 31.42 -19.63 3.54
C ILE A 366 31.51 -20.17 2.11
N ALA A 367 32.37 -21.17 1.87
CA ALA A 367 32.61 -21.72 0.53
C ALA A 367 31.31 -22.12 -0.18
N GLY A 368 31.12 -21.61 -1.40
CA GLY A 368 29.94 -21.83 -2.24
C GLY A 368 28.68 -21.05 -1.82
N SER A 369 28.73 -20.24 -0.76
CA SER A 369 27.64 -19.34 -0.37
C SER A 369 27.70 -18.01 -1.14
N ALA A 370 26.67 -17.18 -1.01
CA ALA A 370 26.62 -15.83 -1.54
C ALA A 370 27.72 -14.92 -0.96
N PHE A 371 28.28 -15.27 0.20
CA PHE A 371 29.41 -14.53 0.79
C PHE A 371 30.77 -14.99 0.27
N ASP A 372 30.84 -16.10 -0.46
CA ASP A 372 32.08 -16.57 -1.08
C ASP A 372 32.54 -15.59 -2.18
N ALA A 373 33.79 -15.14 -2.11
CA ALA A 373 34.40 -14.29 -3.11
C ALA A 373 34.39 -14.93 -4.51
N ALA A 374 34.46 -16.27 -4.60
CA ALA A 374 34.42 -17.00 -5.86
C ALA A 374 33.04 -17.00 -6.52
N VAL A 375 31.96 -16.76 -5.76
CA VAL A 375 30.60 -16.64 -6.28
C VAL A 375 30.35 -15.24 -6.86
N GLY A 376 31.04 -14.22 -6.36
CA GLY A 376 31.06 -12.88 -6.96
C GLY A 376 30.11 -11.85 -6.35
N PHE A 377 29.34 -12.19 -5.31
CA PHE A 377 28.46 -11.24 -4.59
C PHE A 377 29.06 -10.66 -3.32
N GLN A 378 30.22 -11.16 -2.87
CA GLN A 378 30.81 -10.78 -1.57
C GLN A 378 30.99 -9.27 -1.41
N SER A 379 31.50 -8.56 -2.42
CA SER A 379 31.72 -7.10 -2.33
C SER A 379 30.42 -6.28 -2.25
N LEU A 380 29.32 -6.85 -2.74
CA LEU A 380 27.99 -6.23 -2.72
C LEU A 380 27.34 -6.41 -1.35
N LEU A 381 27.41 -7.64 -0.82
CA LEU A 381 26.78 -8.04 0.43
C LEU A 381 27.62 -7.72 1.67
N LEU A 382 28.95 -7.60 1.53
CA LEU A 382 29.88 -7.21 2.59
C LEU A 382 30.69 -5.97 2.16
N PRO A 383 30.04 -4.83 1.87
CA PRO A 383 30.67 -3.65 1.26
C PRO A 383 31.54 -2.81 2.22
N GLY A 384 31.70 -3.23 3.47
CA GLY A 384 32.53 -2.56 4.47
C GLY A 384 32.04 -2.76 5.91
N PRO A 385 32.85 -2.39 6.92
CA PRO A 385 32.44 -2.37 8.32
C PRO A 385 31.34 -1.32 8.56
N GLY A 386 30.58 -1.45 9.65
CA GLY A 386 29.49 -0.54 9.99
C GLY A 386 28.26 -0.60 9.06
N LYS A 387 28.06 -1.72 8.35
CA LYS A 387 26.98 -1.91 7.36
C LYS A 387 26.23 -3.23 7.58
N PRO A 388 25.61 -3.43 8.74
CA PRO A 388 25.12 -4.74 9.14
C PRO A 388 23.98 -5.26 8.27
N ARG A 389 23.14 -4.35 7.75
CA ARG A 389 21.93 -4.70 6.99
C ARG A 389 22.13 -4.78 5.47
N SER A 390 23.40 -4.80 5.04
CA SER A 390 23.78 -5.03 3.64
C SER A 390 23.51 -6.46 3.15
N VAL A 391 23.26 -7.39 4.06
CA VAL A 391 23.06 -8.82 3.75
C VAL A 391 21.59 -9.24 3.67
N ASP A 392 20.65 -8.39 4.06
CA ASP A 392 19.22 -8.71 4.10
C ASP A 392 18.35 -7.62 3.45
N LEU A 393 18.40 -6.39 3.95
CA LEU A 393 17.56 -5.30 3.45
C LEU A 393 18.03 -4.78 2.10
N TRP A 394 19.33 -4.54 1.93
CA TRP A 394 19.83 -4.08 0.63
C TRP A 394 19.52 -5.04 -0.54
N PRO A 395 19.84 -6.36 -0.47
CA PRO A 395 19.63 -7.26 -1.60
C PRO A 395 18.15 -7.48 -1.90
N ILE A 396 17.27 -7.54 -0.91
CA ILE A 396 15.85 -7.76 -1.17
C ILE A 396 15.20 -6.57 -1.90
N PHE A 397 15.67 -5.34 -1.64
CA PHE A 397 15.17 -4.13 -2.30
C PHE A 397 15.81 -3.85 -3.66
N HIS A 398 17.06 -4.30 -3.89
CA HIS A 398 17.78 -4.00 -5.13
C HIS A 398 17.79 -5.19 -6.09
N THR A 399 18.29 -6.36 -5.66
CA THR A 399 18.57 -7.47 -6.58
C THR A 399 17.55 -8.61 -6.46
N GLY A 400 16.73 -8.62 -5.42
CA GLY A 400 16.06 -9.84 -4.96
C GLY A 400 17.06 -10.84 -4.38
N ALA A 401 16.55 -12.00 -3.97
CA ALA A 401 17.33 -13.05 -3.31
C ALA A 401 17.45 -14.31 -4.20
N PRO A 402 18.68 -14.82 -4.42
CA PRO A 402 18.87 -16.09 -5.13
C PRO A 402 18.56 -17.27 -4.21
N ASN A 403 18.22 -18.43 -4.79
CA ASN A 403 18.15 -19.67 -4.03
C ASN A 403 19.57 -20.22 -3.80
N LEU A 404 20.32 -19.54 -2.94
CA LEU A 404 21.72 -19.80 -2.62
C LEU A 404 21.93 -19.56 -1.12
N ALA A 405 22.82 -20.30 -0.47
CA ALA A 405 23.13 -20.03 0.94
C ALA A 405 23.68 -18.59 1.10
N PRO A 406 23.31 -17.83 2.16
CA PRO A 406 22.41 -18.24 3.23
C PRO A 406 20.92 -18.08 2.91
N TYR A 407 20.48 -17.52 1.79
CA TYR A 407 19.07 -17.19 1.48
C TYR A 407 18.09 -18.37 1.35
N GLN A 408 18.56 -19.60 1.60
CA GLN A 408 17.72 -20.78 1.81
C GLN A 408 17.24 -20.86 3.27
N LEU A 409 16.08 -21.47 3.51
CA LEU A 409 15.54 -21.61 4.86
C LEU A 409 16.49 -22.39 5.76
N ALA A 410 16.48 -22.07 7.06
CA ALA A 410 17.35 -22.70 8.05
C ALA A 410 17.20 -24.23 8.16
N THR A 411 16.06 -24.80 7.73
CA THR A 411 15.83 -26.25 7.68
C THR A 411 16.94 -26.95 6.88
N GLY A 412 17.68 -27.85 7.54
CA GLY A 412 18.76 -28.63 6.94
C GLY A 412 20.16 -28.01 7.06
N LYS A 413 20.27 -26.75 7.48
CA LYS A 413 21.58 -26.12 7.70
C LYS A 413 22.31 -26.76 8.88
N THR A 414 23.63 -26.70 8.83
CA THR A 414 24.48 -27.09 9.97
C THR A 414 24.22 -26.13 11.13
N ALA A 415 23.95 -26.65 12.32
CA ALA A 415 23.66 -25.84 13.51
C ALA A 415 24.79 -24.82 13.75
N GLY A 416 24.40 -23.55 13.90
CA GLY A 416 25.34 -22.43 14.09
C GLY A 416 26.04 -21.97 12.81
N ASN A 417 25.93 -22.69 11.68
CA ASN A 417 26.51 -22.27 10.40
C ASN A 417 25.41 -21.97 9.36
N PRO A 418 24.87 -20.74 9.33
CA PRO A 418 23.81 -20.34 8.39
C PRO A 418 24.29 -20.25 6.93
N PHE A 419 25.59 -20.35 6.68
CA PHE A 419 26.20 -20.27 5.34
C PHE A 419 26.20 -21.61 4.60
N THR A 420 25.77 -22.68 5.27
CA THR A 420 25.53 -23.98 4.62
C THR A 420 24.21 -24.01 3.86
N ALA A 421 24.10 -24.92 2.89
CA ALA A 421 22.88 -25.11 2.13
C ALA A 421 21.71 -25.51 3.05
N GLY A 422 20.57 -24.85 2.85
CA GLY A 422 19.32 -25.13 3.55
C GLY A 422 18.25 -25.61 2.58
N LYS A 423 16.99 -25.60 3.04
CA LYS A 423 15.84 -25.93 2.21
C LYS A 423 15.62 -24.84 1.14
N PRO A 424 15.52 -25.20 -0.15
CA PRO A 424 15.18 -24.26 -1.21
C PRO A 424 13.87 -23.53 -0.91
N PHE A 425 13.83 -22.22 -1.17
CA PHE A 425 12.71 -21.37 -0.78
C PHE A 425 12.44 -20.29 -1.82
N ILE A 426 13.08 -19.12 -1.72
CA ILE A 426 12.85 -18.02 -2.65
C ILE A 426 13.88 -18.00 -3.79
N HIS A 427 13.42 -17.58 -4.97
CA HIS A 427 14.28 -17.24 -6.09
C HIS A 427 13.64 -16.10 -6.90
N ASN A 428 13.74 -14.87 -6.41
CA ASN A 428 13.28 -13.66 -7.10
C ASN A 428 14.48 -12.79 -7.53
N PHE A 429 15.61 -13.42 -7.80
CA PHE A 429 16.87 -12.75 -8.10
C PHE A 429 16.89 -12.21 -9.53
N LEU A 430 17.04 -10.90 -9.67
CA LEU A 430 17.32 -10.22 -10.93
C LEU A 430 18.54 -9.29 -10.74
N PRO A 431 19.73 -9.67 -11.24
CA PRO A 431 20.99 -8.98 -10.93
C PRO A 431 21.13 -7.60 -11.56
N ASN A 432 20.27 -7.24 -12.53
CA ASN A 432 20.21 -5.88 -13.07
C ASN A 432 19.93 -4.82 -12.00
N GLY A 433 19.36 -5.22 -10.86
CA GLY A 433 19.29 -4.41 -9.66
C GLY A 433 18.33 -3.22 -9.74
N GLY A 434 18.33 -2.38 -8.70
CA GLY A 434 17.46 -1.22 -8.56
C GLY A 434 16.16 -1.50 -7.79
N ASP A 435 15.59 -0.44 -7.24
CA ASP A 435 14.31 -0.43 -6.52
C ASP A 435 13.14 -0.82 -7.45
N MET A 436 12.76 -2.10 -7.40
CA MET A 436 11.70 -2.71 -8.20
C MET A 436 11.06 -3.87 -7.44
N LEU A 437 9.76 -4.08 -7.60
CA LEU A 437 9.12 -5.32 -7.18
C LEU A 437 9.67 -6.50 -8.00
N ARG A 438 10.22 -7.50 -7.32
CA ARG A 438 10.77 -8.70 -7.95
C ARG A 438 9.77 -9.84 -7.92
N LEU A 439 9.15 -10.14 -9.07
CA LEU A 439 8.17 -11.20 -9.19
C LEU A 439 8.77 -12.43 -9.88
N ASN A 440 8.81 -13.55 -9.16
CA ASN A 440 8.98 -14.86 -9.75
C ASN A 440 7.62 -15.41 -10.21
N MET A 441 7.42 -15.38 -11.53
CA MET A 441 6.18 -15.79 -12.19
C MET A 441 5.96 -17.32 -12.19
N ALA A 442 6.99 -18.11 -11.86
CA ALA A 442 6.87 -19.56 -11.75
C ALA A 442 6.16 -19.99 -10.45
N VAL A 443 6.20 -19.17 -9.40
CA VAL A 443 5.50 -19.45 -8.14
C VAL A 443 3.98 -19.41 -8.36
N PRO A 444 3.23 -20.46 -8.00
CA PRO A 444 1.77 -20.47 -8.15
C PRO A 444 1.09 -19.55 -7.13
N PRO A 445 -0.06 -18.94 -7.46
CA PRO A 445 -0.81 -18.16 -6.49
C PRO A 445 -1.33 -19.07 -5.37
N THR A 446 -1.23 -18.62 -4.13
CA THR A 446 -1.84 -19.31 -2.99
C THR A 446 -3.35 -19.10 -3.05
N PRO A 447 -4.18 -20.16 -2.97
CA PRO A 447 -5.62 -20.00 -2.91
C PRO A 447 -6.02 -19.11 -1.72
N ARG A 448 -6.92 -18.16 -1.95
CA ARG A 448 -7.35 -17.20 -0.91
C ARG A 448 -8.22 -17.83 0.17
N ASP A 449 -8.71 -19.04 -0.08
CA ASP A 449 -9.40 -19.91 0.88
C ASP A 449 -8.48 -20.98 1.52
N ASP A 450 -7.17 -20.96 1.23
CA ASP A 450 -6.21 -21.84 1.91
C ASP A 450 -6.18 -21.49 3.40
N PRO A 451 -6.25 -22.48 4.32
CA PRO A 451 -6.23 -22.22 5.76
C PRO A 451 -4.95 -21.56 6.27
N ASN A 452 -3.87 -21.60 5.49
CA ASN A 452 -2.60 -20.94 5.79
C ASN A 452 -2.42 -19.61 5.04
N PHE A 453 -3.37 -19.18 4.20
CA PHE A 453 -3.28 -17.89 3.53
C PHE A 453 -3.14 -16.77 4.57
N SER A 454 -2.22 -15.84 4.31
CA SER A 454 -1.86 -14.77 5.24
C SER A 454 -1.38 -13.54 4.49
N SER A 455 -1.68 -12.35 5.03
CA SER A 455 -1.18 -11.06 4.54
C SER A 455 0.32 -10.87 4.75
N LEU A 456 0.99 -11.77 5.47
CA LEU A 456 2.43 -11.71 5.76
C LEU A 456 3.33 -12.26 4.64
N GLY A 457 2.76 -12.67 3.51
CA GLY A 457 3.52 -13.12 2.34
C GLY A 457 4.64 -14.12 2.68
N LEU A 458 5.87 -13.82 2.26
CA LEU A 458 7.01 -14.69 2.48
C LEU A 458 7.42 -14.86 3.95
N VAL A 459 7.09 -13.93 4.84
CA VAL A 459 7.33 -14.11 6.28
C VAL A 459 6.49 -15.28 6.81
N GLN A 460 5.22 -15.37 6.40
CA GLN A 460 4.38 -16.52 6.76
C GLN A 460 4.91 -17.80 6.12
N ALA A 461 5.29 -17.77 4.85
CA ALA A 461 5.81 -18.94 4.16
C ALA A 461 7.09 -19.47 4.84
N ALA A 462 8.00 -18.59 5.26
CA ALA A 462 9.18 -18.96 6.03
C ALA A 462 8.81 -19.57 7.39
N ALA A 463 7.89 -18.95 8.14
CA ALA A 463 7.43 -19.49 9.42
C ALA A 463 6.84 -20.89 9.27
N ILE A 464 6.00 -21.13 8.25
CA ILE A 464 5.45 -22.46 7.92
C ILE A 464 6.58 -23.44 7.58
N GLY A 465 7.50 -23.04 6.70
CA GLY A 465 8.63 -23.86 6.26
C GLY A 465 9.58 -24.27 7.39
N LEU A 466 9.62 -23.51 8.48
CA LEU A 466 10.45 -23.81 9.65
C LEU A 466 9.70 -24.55 10.77
N THR A 467 8.38 -24.39 10.89
CA THR A 467 7.64 -24.81 12.09
C THR A 467 6.49 -25.79 11.85
N VAL A 468 6.02 -25.94 10.61
CA VAL A 468 4.80 -26.70 10.30
C VAL A 468 5.12 -27.91 9.42
N ALA A 469 4.64 -29.09 9.83
CA ALA A 469 4.72 -30.29 9.00
C ALA A 469 3.69 -30.25 7.86
N PRO A 470 4.01 -30.77 6.65
CA PRO A 470 5.23 -31.49 6.31
C PRO A 470 6.43 -30.58 5.96
N PHE A 471 6.23 -29.28 5.79
CA PHE A 471 7.21 -28.37 5.20
C PHE A 471 8.55 -28.26 5.97
N ASN A 472 8.51 -28.42 7.29
CA ASN A 472 9.71 -28.38 8.14
C ASN A 472 10.42 -29.73 8.32
N THR A 473 9.97 -30.78 7.64
CA THR A 473 10.46 -32.16 7.86
C THR A 473 11.52 -32.63 6.86
N THR A 474 11.65 -31.95 5.72
CA THR A 474 12.63 -32.29 4.67
C THR A 474 13.34 -31.04 4.12
N THR A 475 14.46 -31.25 3.44
CA THR A 475 15.19 -30.21 2.70
C THR A 475 14.75 -30.09 1.24
N ASP A 476 13.69 -30.79 0.85
CA ASP A 476 13.22 -30.78 -0.53
C ASP A 476 12.60 -29.43 -0.88
N LEU A 477 12.67 -29.05 -2.16
CA LEU A 477 11.90 -27.93 -2.67
C LEU A 477 10.39 -28.26 -2.57
N GLU A 478 9.62 -27.40 -1.91
CA GLU A 478 8.18 -27.57 -1.74
C GLU A 478 7.45 -26.25 -2.02
N MET A 479 6.20 -26.35 -2.47
CA MET A 479 5.32 -25.20 -2.65
C MET A 479 4.68 -24.85 -1.31
N ILE A 480 5.30 -23.94 -0.57
CA ILE A 480 4.81 -23.48 0.72
C ILE A 480 3.75 -22.39 0.49
N PRO A 481 2.59 -22.41 1.15
CA PRO A 481 1.61 -21.33 1.06
C PRO A 481 2.22 -19.96 1.36
N ASN A 482 1.79 -18.95 0.62
CA ASN A 482 2.22 -17.55 0.64
C ASN A 482 3.59 -17.24 0.02
N MET A 483 4.21 -18.18 -0.69
CA MET A 483 5.41 -17.88 -1.50
C MET A 483 5.13 -16.90 -2.66
N ASP A 484 3.85 -16.69 -3.00
CA ASP A 484 3.38 -15.70 -3.99
C ASP A 484 3.16 -14.29 -3.41
N GLY A 485 3.45 -14.09 -2.11
CA GLY A 485 3.32 -12.80 -1.45
C GLY A 485 4.62 -12.02 -1.34
N PHE A 486 4.51 -10.76 -0.94
CA PHE A 486 5.63 -9.84 -0.78
C PHE A 486 6.78 -10.44 0.06
N PRO A 487 8.05 -10.27 -0.34
CA PRO A 487 8.56 -9.54 -1.52
C PRO A 487 8.71 -10.35 -2.82
N ASN A 488 8.00 -11.48 -3.00
CA ASN A 488 7.88 -12.12 -4.32
C ASN A 488 6.76 -11.45 -5.13
N GLY A 489 7.07 -10.29 -5.70
CA GLY A 489 6.07 -9.34 -6.14
C GLY A 489 5.32 -8.76 -4.94
N ARG A 490 4.06 -8.38 -5.12
CA ARG A 490 3.17 -7.89 -4.07
C ARG A 490 1.73 -8.14 -4.45
N ARG A 491 1.00 -8.84 -3.59
CA ARG A 491 -0.45 -9.05 -3.69
C ARG A 491 -1.20 -7.85 -3.07
N LEU A 492 -2.46 -7.66 -3.43
CA LEU A 492 -3.29 -6.61 -2.83
C LEU A 492 -3.50 -6.86 -1.32
N GLU A 493 -3.49 -8.13 -0.90
CA GLU A 493 -3.70 -8.56 0.47
C GLU A 493 -2.45 -8.46 1.36
N ASP A 494 -1.27 -8.14 0.81
CA ASP A 494 -0.03 -8.12 1.59
C ASP A 494 0.04 -6.89 2.50
N ASP A 495 0.19 -7.12 3.81
CA ASP A 495 0.41 -6.07 4.81
C ASP A 495 1.90 -5.67 4.81
N VAL A 496 2.29 -4.91 3.79
CA VAL A 496 3.70 -4.51 3.58
C VAL A 496 4.24 -3.67 4.74
N THR A 497 3.39 -2.87 5.40
CA THR A 497 3.78 -2.10 6.60
C THR A 497 4.24 -3.03 7.71
N ARG A 498 3.45 -4.07 8.03
CA ARG A 498 3.82 -5.04 9.05
C ARG A 498 5.00 -5.90 8.63
N ILE A 499 5.03 -6.39 7.39
CA ILE A 499 6.12 -7.23 6.87
C ILE A 499 7.45 -6.51 6.99
N GLU A 500 7.51 -5.23 6.60
CA GLU A 500 8.75 -4.46 6.65
C GLU A 500 9.19 -4.11 8.06
N LEU A 501 8.26 -3.76 8.96
CA LEU A 501 8.57 -3.59 10.37
C LEU A 501 9.21 -4.87 10.97
N GLN A 502 8.68 -6.04 10.62
CA GLN A 502 9.25 -7.33 11.04
C GLN A 502 10.59 -7.64 10.35
N ALA A 503 10.75 -7.26 9.09
CA ALA A 503 12.00 -7.43 8.34
C ALA A 503 13.12 -6.55 8.92
N VAL A 504 12.83 -5.29 9.24
CA VAL A 504 13.77 -4.41 9.94
C VAL A 504 14.08 -4.95 11.33
N ALA A 505 13.11 -5.54 12.03
CA ALA A 505 13.36 -6.26 13.30
C ALA A 505 14.16 -7.56 13.13
N GLY A 506 14.48 -7.99 11.91
CA GLY A 506 15.40 -9.11 11.64
C GLY A 506 14.74 -10.47 11.41
N VAL A 507 13.43 -10.53 11.15
CA VAL A 507 12.75 -11.82 10.92
C VAL A 507 13.29 -12.57 9.70
N VAL A 508 13.76 -11.83 8.69
CA VAL A 508 14.35 -12.38 7.47
C VAL A 508 15.70 -13.05 7.77
N LEU A 509 16.52 -12.45 8.66
CA LEU A 509 17.77 -13.05 9.16
C LEU A 509 17.47 -14.35 9.90
N ALA A 510 16.45 -14.36 10.76
CA ALA A 510 16.04 -15.56 11.49
C ALA A 510 15.57 -16.68 10.53
N ALA A 511 14.86 -16.33 9.46
CA ALA A 511 14.41 -17.31 8.46
C ALA A 511 15.56 -18.09 7.82
N VAL A 512 16.73 -17.44 7.67
CA VAL A 512 17.95 -18.01 7.08
C VAL A 512 18.94 -18.55 8.12
N GLY A 513 18.56 -18.63 9.40
CA GLY A 513 19.37 -19.24 10.45
C GLY A 513 20.30 -18.29 11.21
N LEU A 514 20.14 -16.97 11.02
CA LEU A 514 20.72 -15.93 11.86
C LEU A 514 19.67 -15.55 12.92
N PHE A 515 19.52 -16.43 13.92
CA PHE A 515 18.44 -16.36 14.91
C PHE A 515 18.65 -15.23 15.93
N TYR A 516 17.59 -14.93 16.68
CA TYR A 516 17.60 -13.91 17.73
C TYR A 516 18.54 -14.27 18.90
N ASP A 517 18.94 -13.24 19.63
CA ASP A 517 19.92 -13.26 20.72
C ASP A 517 19.62 -14.29 21.83
N ASP A 518 18.34 -14.68 21.98
CA ASP A 518 17.88 -15.65 22.97
C ASP A 518 17.89 -17.11 22.47
N TYR A 519 18.44 -17.37 21.29
CA TYR A 519 18.63 -18.72 20.76
C TYR A 519 19.82 -19.44 21.41
N ASP A 520 19.54 -20.54 22.11
CA ASP A 520 20.56 -21.36 22.75
C ASP A 520 21.21 -22.34 21.75
N LEU A 521 22.24 -21.85 21.06
CA LEU A 521 23.02 -22.65 20.12
C LEU A 521 23.80 -23.79 20.82
N GLU A 522 24.31 -23.56 22.04
CA GLU A 522 25.16 -24.52 22.74
C GLU A 522 24.39 -25.78 23.16
N ASN A 523 23.15 -25.63 23.62
CA ASN A 523 22.32 -26.75 24.09
C ASN A 523 21.32 -27.25 23.03
N GLY A 524 21.35 -26.70 21.81
CA GLY A 524 20.45 -27.10 20.72
C GLY A 524 18.99 -26.78 21.01
N GLY A 525 18.73 -25.58 21.54
CA GLY A 525 17.38 -25.09 21.81
C GLY A 525 16.52 -24.96 20.54
N SER A 526 15.23 -24.64 20.71
CA SER A 526 14.40 -24.30 19.56
C SER A 526 14.73 -22.88 19.08
N PRO A 527 14.87 -22.64 17.77
CA PRO A 527 14.98 -21.27 17.24
C PRO A 527 13.69 -20.46 17.36
N VAL A 528 12.57 -21.09 17.72
CA VAL A 528 11.29 -20.43 18.01
C VAL A 528 11.30 -19.90 19.44
N THR A 529 12.12 -18.88 19.66
CA THR A 529 12.35 -18.26 20.96
C THR A 529 11.33 -17.14 21.24
N PRO A 530 11.21 -16.65 22.49
CA PRO A 530 10.43 -15.46 22.79
C PRO A 530 10.74 -14.27 21.85
N GLY A 531 12.02 -14.01 21.56
CA GLY A 531 12.44 -12.98 20.61
C GLY A 531 11.77 -13.12 19.25
N LEU A 532 11.89 -14.30 18.62
CA LEU A 532 11.24 -14.56 17.32
C LEU A 532 9.70 -14.47 17.42
N THR A 533 9.10 -15.06 18.45
CA THR A 533 7.63 -15.07 18.59
C THR A 533 7.05 -13.69 18.85
N ASN A 534 7.78 -12.80 19.53
CA ASN A 534 7.37 -11.40 19.72
C ASN A 534 7.31 -10.66 18.38
N VAL A 535 8.33 -10.84 17.54
CA VAL A 535 8.38 -10.21 16.21
C VAL A 535 7.29 -10.76 15.30
N LEU A 536 7.14 -12.08 15.21
CA LEU A 536 6.09 -12.70 14.39
C LEU A 536 4.67 -12.34 14.88
N GLY A 537 4.50 -12.23 16.20
CA GLY A 537 3.23 -11.90 16.84
C GLY A 537 2.88 -10.40 16.84
N TYR A 538 3.80 -9.53 16.43
CA TYR A 538 3.54 -8.10 16.31
C TYR A 538 2.44 -7.83 15.25
N THR A 539 1.60 -6.82 15.52
CA THR A 539 0.53 -6.36 14.64
C THR A 539 0.48 -4.83 14.65
N THR A 540 0.15 -4.21 13.52
CA THR A 540 -0.13 -2.77 13.40
C THR A 540 -1.56 -2.43 13.84
N GLY A 541 -2.44 -3.44 13.93
CA GLY A 541 -3.87 -3.31 14.21
C GLY A 541 -4.77 -3.03 13.00
N VAL A 542 -4.19 -2.70 11.84
CA VAL A 542 -4.89 -2.59 10.55
C VAL A 542 -4.24 -3.57 9.58
N GLU A 543 -4.89 -4.71 9.34
CA GLU A 543 -4.27 -5.87 8.66
C GLU A 543 -5.01 -6.27 7.37
N ALA A 544 -6.02 -5.50 6.97
CA ALA A 544 -6.77 -5.69 5.73
C ALA A 544 -7.41 -4.38 5.28
N ASN A 545 -7.72 -4.31 3.99
CA ASN A 545 -8.44 -3.19 3.38
C ASN A 545 -9.86 -3.05 3.94
N ASP A 546 -10.39 -1.82 3.97
CA ASP A 546 -11.74 -1.51 4.43
C ASP A 546 -12.83 -2.20 3.57
N LYS A 547 -12.53 -2.44 2.29
CA LYS A 547 -13.36 -3.25 1.40
C LYS A 547 -12.65 -4.53 0.95
N PRO A 548 -13.41 -5.62 0.78
CA PRO A 548 -12.88 -6.84 0.21
C PRO A 548 -12.48 -6.62 -1.26
N PHE A 549 -11.33 -7.17 -1.64
CA PHE A 549 -10.90 -7.27 -3.03
C PHE A 549 -11.82 -8.23 -3.82
N ARG A 550 -11.85 -8.04 -5.14
CA ARG A 550 -12.64 -8.84 -6.07
C ARG A 550 -11.86 -10.08 -6.51
N SER A 551 -12.57 -11.17 -6.77
CA SER A 551 -11.98 -12.43 -7.28
C SER A 551 -11.54 -12.38 -8.74
N ASP A 552 -12.05 -11.40 -9.49
CA ASP A 552 -11.88 -11.29 -10.93
C ASP A 552 -11.30 -9.92 -11.29
N PHE A 553 -10.61 -9.85 -12.43
CA PHE A 553 -10.04 -8.61 -12.96
C PHE A 553 -11.07 -7.45 -12.94
N PRO A 554 -10.71 -6.25 -12.44
CA PRO A 554 -9.37 -5.77 -12.10
C PRO A 554 -8.91 -6.03 -10.65
N TYR A 555 -9.58 -6.93 -9.90
CA TYR A 555 -9.29 -7.33 -8.50
C TYR A 555 -9.46 -6.24 -7.43
N LEU A 556 -9.33 -4.97 -7.78
CA LEU A 556 -9.53 -3.83 -6.90
C LEU A 556 -11.01 -3.62 -6.56
N ALA A 557 -11.30 -3.21 -5.32
CA ALA A 557 -12.67 -2.88 -4.91
C ALA A 557 -13.20 -1.64 -5.66
N LEU A 558 -14.52 -1.57 -5.84
CA LEU A 558 -15.16 -0.44 -6.50
C LEU A 558 -14.98 0.85 -5.68
N PRO A 559 -14.78 1.99 -6.35
CA PRO A 559 -14.63 3.27 -5.66
C PRO A 559 -15.87 3.57 -4.83
N ALA A 560 -15.64 4.07 -3.61
CA ALA A 560 -16.68 4.61 -2.76
C ALA A 560 -17.50 5.68 -3.51
N SER A 561 -18.81 5.68 -3.24
CA SER A 561 -19.75 6.57 -3.91
C SER A 561 -19.83 7.94 -3.22
N GLY A 562 -19.96 9.00 -4.03
CA GLY A 562 -20.29 10.37 -3.58
C GLY A 562 -21.64 10.50 -2.85
N LYS A 563 -22.43 9.42 -2.82
CA LYS A 563 -23.70 9.31 -2.06
C LYS A 563 -23.73 8.12 -1.10
N GLY A 564 -22.64 7.36 -0.99
CA GLY A 564 -22.52 6.20 -0.11
C GLY A 564 -22.16 6.58 1.33
N GLU A 565 -21.96 5.59 2.18
CA GLU A 565 -21.64 5.76 3.61
C GLU A 565 -20.37 6.60 3.83
N CYS A 566 -19.36 6.40 2.98
CA CYS A 566 -18.12 7.16 2.95
C CYS A 566 -18.28 8.65 2.60
N SER A 567 -19.45 9.06 2.10
CA SER A 567 -19.79 10.47 1.82
C SER A 567 -20.69 11.10 2.87
N GLY A 568 -20.78 10.47 4.05
CA GLY A 568 -21.66 10.86 5.15
C GLY A 568 -23.02 10.19 5.05
N ALA A 569 -23.46 9.54 6.13
CA ALA A 569 -24.76 8.88 6.17
C ALA A 569 -25.91 9.91 6.15
N ILE A 570 -26.76 9.85 5.10
CA ILE A 570 -28.06 10.53 5.11
C ILE A 570 -29.01 9.69 5.97
N SER A 571 -29.06 9.95 7.27
CA SER A 571 -30.02 9.30 8.16
C SER A 571 -31.37 10.03 8.09
N THR A 572 -32.31 9.52 7.29
CA THR A 572 -33.72 9.95 7.34
C THR A 572 -34.44 9.19 8.46
N VAL A 573 -34.21 9.60 9.72
CA VAL A 573 -34.96 9.04 10.86
C VAL A 573 -36.30 9.78 10.98
N SER A 574 -37.42 9.10 10.71
CA SER A 574 -38.76 9.57 11.09
C SER A 574 -39.01 9.34 12.59
N ASN A 575 -39.99 10.04 13.17
CA ASN A 575 -40.39 9.91 14.58
C ASN A 575 -40.79 8.47 14.99
N ASP A 576 -41.09 7.59 14.04
CA ASP A 576 -41.52 6.20 14.28
C ASP A 576 -40.42 5.32 14.94
N PHE A 577 -39.16 5.77 14.87
CA PHE A 577 -37.98 5.04 15.38
C PHE A 577 -37.94 4.91 16.92
N PHE A 578 -38.65 5.79 17.64
CA PHE A 578 -38.73 5.72 19.11
C PHE A 578 -39.95 4.95 19.63
N GLU A 579 -40.94 4.66 18.78
CA GLU A 579 -42.17 3.93 19.17
C GLU A 579 -42.08 2.41 18.95
N THR A 580 -41.30 1.94 17.96
CA THR A 580 -41.35 0.53 17.50
C THR A 580 -40.19 -0.36 17.98
N GLY A 581 -39.17 0.20 18.64
CA GLY A 581 -38.01 -0.55 19.08
C GLY A 581 -37.04 -0.90 17.95
N MET A 582 -35.80 -1.24 18.29
CA MET A 582 -34.73 -1.44 17.30
C MET A 582 -34.79 -2.83 16.66
N GLY A 583 -34.94 -2.86 15.33
CA GLY A 583 -34.52 -4.02 14.54
C GLY A 583 -33.01 -4.22 14.60
N ALA A 584 -32.53 -5.40 14.21
CA ALA A 584 -31.11 -5.76 14.25
C ALA A 584 -30.20 -4.76 13.49
N SER A 585 -30.72 -4.06 12.47
CA SER A 585 -29.99 -3.14 11.60
C SER A 585 -29.94 -1.67 12.05
N ALA A 586 -30.44 -1.32 13.25
CA ALA A 586 -30.43 0.08 13.71
C ALA A 586 -29.02 0.56 14.12
N PRO A 587 -28.62 1.81 13.80
CA PRO A 587 -27.34 2.40 14.23
C PRO A 587 -27.17 2.35 15.76
N ASN A 588 -25.91 2.25 16.22
CA ASN A 588 -25.60 2.20 17.65
C ASN A 588 -26.05 3.48 18.39
N VAL A 589 -25.96 4.64 17.74
CA VAL A 589 -26.40 5.93 18.30
C VAL A 589 -27.43 6.57 17.39
N VAL A 590 -28.59 6.93 17.95
CA VAL A 590 -29.67 7.64 17.24
C VAL A 590 -30.22 8.76 18.11
N GLY A 591 -30.29 9.97 17.56
CA GLY A 591 -30.78 11.16 18.21
C GLY A 591 -31.87 11.87 17.41
N VAL A 592 -32.78 12.53 18.12
CA VAL A 592 -33.81 13.42 17.56
C VAL A 592 -33.95 14.69 18.36
N ASN A 593 -34.36 15.76 17.70
CA ASN A 593 -34.69 17.02 18.36
C ASN A 593 -36.20 17.11 18.64
N PHE A 594 -36.58 17.38 19.89
CA PHE A 594 -37.99 17.56 20.28
C PHE A 594 -38.14 18.59 21.43
N PRO A 595 -39.09 19.55 21.33
CA PRO A 595 -39.91 19.84 20.14
C PRO A 595 -39.07 20.41 18.99
N ASN A 596 -39.53 20.18 17.76
CA ASN A 596 -38.95 20.73 16.53
C ASN A 596 -40.10 21.03 15.54
N PRO A 597 -40.41 22.29 15.21
CA PRO A 597 -39.71 23.52 15.61
C PRO A 597 -39.78 23.86 17.11
N PHE A 598 -38.85 24.70 17.60
CA PHE A 598 -38.79 25.18 18.98
C PHE A 598 -38.58 26.70 19.08
N GLN A 599 -38.82 27.28 20.26
CA GLN A 599 -38.59 28.71 20.54
C GLN A 599 -37.21 28.96 21.18
N SER A 600 -37.12 29.04 22.51
CA SER A 600 -35.86 29.34 23.22
C SER A 600 -35.13 28.10 23.75
N GLN A 601 -35.86 26.97 23.86
CA GLN A 601 -35.37 25.72 24.42
C GLN A 601 -35.91 24.53 23.64
N THR A 602 -35.10 23.49 23.53
CA THR A 602 -35.46 22.18 22.97
C THR A 602 -34.65 21.08 23.64
N THR A 603 -34.89 19.82 23.31
CA THR A 603 -34.13 18.68 23.85
C THR A 603 -33.64 17.81 22.71
N ILE A 604 -32.40 17.34 22.78
CA ILE A 604 -31.93 16.22 21.96
C ILE A 604 -32.20 14.94 22.75
N LYS A 605 -33.11 14.11 22.26
CA LYS A 605 -33.34 12.76 22.78
C LYS A 605 -32.39 11.82 22.05
N LEU A 606 -31.40 11.29 22.76
CA LEU A 606 -30.37 10.38 22.26
C LEU A 606 -30.62 8.97 22.79
N ARG A 607 -30.63 7.94 21.93
CA ARG A 607 -30.65 6.53 22.31
C ARG A 607 -29.34 5.88 21.87
N VAL A 608 -28.77 5.10 22.76
CA VAL A 608 -27.46 4.45 22.62
C VAL A 608 -27.62 2.95 22.91
N ARG A 609 -27.14 2.05 22.03
CA ARG A 609 -27.30 0.58 22.19
C ARG A 609 -26.30 -0.02 23.17
N GLU A 610 -25.06 0.46 23.13
CA GLU A 610 -23.96 0.06 24.00
C GLU A 610 -23.17 1.28 24.45
N THR A 611 -22.50 1.23 25.60
CA THR A 611 -21.79 2.39 26.16
C THR A 611 -20.84 3.01 25.12
N THR A 612 -21.11 4.25 24.71
CA THR A 612 -20.43 4.90 23.59
C THR A 612 -20.03 6.33 23.96
N ALA A 613 -18.79 6.69 23.69
CA ALA A 613 -18.33 8.07 23.76
C ALA A 613 -18.96 8.91 22.63
N VAL A 614 -19.64 10.00 22.97
CA VAL A 614 -20.35 10.86 22.02
C VAL A 614 -20.05 12.34 22.26
N SER A 615 -19.77 13.07 21.19
CA SER A 615 -19.73 14.54 21.13
C SER A 615 -20.94 15.05 20.36
N ILE A 616 -21.67 16.04 20.87
CA ILE A 616 -22.79 16.68 20.18
C ILE A 616 -22.51 18.16 20.04
N GLU A 617 -22.48 18.66 18.81
CA GLU A 617 -22.05 20.01 18.46
C GLU A 617 -23.12 20.69 17.61
N MET A 618 -23.50 21.92 17.97
CA MET A 618 -24.49 22.71 17.25
C MET A 618 -23.82 23.68 16.27
N TYR A 619 -24.30 23.71 15.03
CA TYR A 619 -23.82 24.53 13.93
C TYR A 619 -24.95 25.36 13.31
N ASP A 620 -24.61 26.51 12.73
CA ASP A 620 -25.48 27.19 11.77
C ASP A 620 -25.42 26.54 10.38
N ILE A 621 -26.30 26.98 9.48
CA ILE A 621 -26.39 26.40 8.12
C ILE A 621 -25.16 26.66 7.24
N ASN A 622 -24.29 27.60 7.64
CA ASN A 622 -23.05 27.90 6.95
C ASN A 622 -21.87 27.10 7.51
N GLY A 623 -22.11 26.13 8.41
CA GLY A 623 -21.09 25.26 8.98
C GLY A 623 -20.29 25.90 10.11
N ARG A 624 -20.68 27.08 10.61
CA ARG A 624 -20.01 27.68 11.77
C ARG A 624 -20.53 27.03 13.06
N MET A 625 -19.61 26.51 13.86
CA MET A 625 -19.93 25.96 15.18
C MET A 625 -20.43 27.07 16.11
N LEU A 626 -21.60 26.85 16.71
CA LEU A 626 -22.22 27.78 17.65
C LEU A 626 -22.00 27.34 19.10
N LYS A 627 -22.10 26.04 19.39
CA LYS A 627 -22.07 25.52 20.77
C LYS A 627 -21.77 24.03 20.85
N GLN A 628 -20.95 23.62 21.82
CA GLN A 628 -20.87 22.23 22.26
C GLN A 628 -22.07 21.90 23.15
N LEU A 629 -22.91 20.94 22.77
CA LEU A 629 -24.10 20.54 23.51
C LEU A 629 -23.83 19.43 24.53
N ALA A 630 -23.01 18.44 24.17
CA ALA A 630 -22.59 17.36 25.06
C ALA A 630 -21.21 16.80 24.60
N ARG A 631 -20.41 16.28 25.52
CA ARG A 631 -19.19 15.52 25.21
C ARG A 631 -18.88 14.58 26.38
N GLU A 632 -19.42 13.36 26.32
CA GLU A 632 -19.32 12.39 27.40
C GLU A 632 -19.53 10.97 26.89
N SER A 633 -19.29 9.97 27.75
CA SER A 633 -19.63 8.58 27.47
C SER A 633 -21.05 8.30 27.96
N PHE A 634 -21.93 7.90 27.05
CA PHE A 634 -23.32 7.59 27.36
C PHE A 634 -23.48 6.08 27.53
N PRO A 635 -23.99 5.59 28.68
CA PRO A 635 -24.31 4.18 28.83
C PRO A 635 -25.48 3.78 27.91
N ALA A 636 -25.64 2.48 27.67
CA ALA A 636 -26.78 1.96 26.92
C ALA A 636 -28.12 2.47 27.51
N GLY A 637 -28.99 3.02 26.67
CA GLY A 637 -30.27 3.59 27.10
C GLY A 637 -30.67 4.87 26.38
N GLU A 638 -31.71 5.53 26.90
CA GLU A 638 -32.17 6.84 26.43
C GLU A 638 -31.64 7.96 27.32
N HIS A 639 -31.23 9.05 26.68
CA HIS A 639 -30.64 10.24 27.30
C HIS A 639 -31.31 11.49 26.76
N LEU A 640 -31.51 12.47 27.63
CA LEU A 640 -32.14 13.75 27.29
C LEU A 640 -31.12 14.86 27.49
N ILE A 641 -30.67 15.48 26.40
CA ILE A 641 -29.73 16.60 26.43
C ILE A 641 -30.51 17.91 26.24
N PRO A 642 -30.71 18.73 27.29
CA PRO A 642 -31.42 19.99 27.17
C PRO A 642 -30.59 21.03 26.41
N VAL A 643 -31.22 21.73 25.47
CA VAL A 643 -30.57 22.73 24.61
C VAL A 643 -31.26 24.08 24.79
N ASN A 644 -30.51 25.07 25.29
CA ASN A 644 -30.94 26.46 25.41
C ASN A 644 -30.21 27.35 24.40
N VAL A 645 -31.00 28.05 23.59
CA VAL A 645 -30.58 28.85 22.43
C VAL A 645 -31.29 30.23 22.41
N SER A 646 -31.60 30.77 23.59
CA SER A 646 -32.23 32.09 23.76
C SER A 646 -31.49 33.23 23.03
N GLY A 647 -30.16 33.14 22.92
CA GLY A 647 -29.32 34.14 22.22
C GLY A 647 -29.07 33.89 20.73
N VAL A 648 -29.66 32.85 20.15
CA VAL A 648 -29.45 32.46 18.74
C VAL A 648 -30.62 32.99 17.88
N PRO A 649 -30.41 33.57 16.67
CA PRO A 649 -31.51 34.05 15.82
C PRO A 649 -32.52 32.97 15.40
N GLN A 650 -33.66 33.35 14.81
CA GLN A 650 -34.56 32.40 14.15
C GLN A 650 -33.85 31.78 12.93
N GLY A 651 -33.98 30.47 12.72
CA GLY A 651 -33.28 29.81 11.61
C GLY A 651 -33.25 28.29 11.68
N THR A 652 -32.58 27.68 10.70
CA THR A 652 -32.25 26.25 10.71
C THR A 652 -30.82 26.07 11.24
N TYR A 653 -30.67 25.07 12.11
CA TYR A 653 -29.43 24.67 12.75
C TYR A 653 -29.23 23.17 12.60
N LEU A 654 -28.01 22.72 12.82
CA LEU A 654 -27.63 21.31 12.81
C LEU A 654 -27.01 20.94 14.15
N ALA A 655 -27.47 19.87 14.78
CA ALA A 655 -26.73 19.21 15.86
C ALA A 655 -26.03 17.97 15.27
N VAL A 656 -24.70 18.02 15.22
CA VAL A 656 -23.85 16.95 14.71
C VAL A 656 -23.42 16.08 15.88
N VAL A 657 -23.82 14.83 15.85
CA VAL A 657 -23.46 13.77 16.81
C VAL A 657 -22.24 13.04 16.25
N LYS A 658 -21.16 12.99 17.02
CA LYS A 658 -19.89 12.36 16.67
C LYS A 658 -19.52 11.30 17.69
N SER A 659 -18.77 10.27 17.29
CA SER A 659 -18.15 9.30 18.20
C SER A 659 -17.04 9.94 19.02
N GLY A 660 -16.50 9.20 20.00
CA GLY A 660 -15.28 9.56 20.73
C GLY A 660 -14.09 9.80 19.80
N SER A 661 -14.02 9.08 18.68
CA SER A 661 -13.02 9.23 17.61
C SER A 661 -13.30 10.38 16.63
N GLY A 662 -14.37 11.17 16.83
CA GLY A 662 -14.70 12.31 15.98
C GLY A 662 -15.47 11.97 14.69
N ARG A 663 -15.70 10.69 14.39
CA ARG A 663 -16.55 10.24 13.26
C ARG A 663 -17.98 10.72 13.46
N ILE A 664 -18.57 11.36 12.45
CA ILE A 664 -19.97 11.79 12.50
C ILE A 664 -20.86 10.55 12.51
N LEU A 665 -21.59 10.35 13.60
CA LEU A 665 -22.57 9.27 13.77
C LEU A 665 -23.93 9.66 13.21
N GLN A 666 -24.32 10.93 13.37
CA GLN A 666 -25.60 11.45 12.89
C GLN A 666 -25.59 12.97 12.81
N THR A 667 -26.39 13.56 11.92
CA THR A 667 -26.70 15.00 11.96
C THR A 667 -28.21 15.20 12.13
N ILE A 668 -28.60 16.01 13.12
CA ILE A 668 -29.98 16.28 13.50
C ILE A 668 -30.33 17.71 13.07
N ARG A 669 -31.36 17.84 12.23
CA ARG A 669 -31.87 19.16 11.82
C ARG A 669 -32.72 19.78 12.93
N MET A 670 -32.43 21.03 13.28
CA MET A 670 -33.07 21.81 14.33
C MET A 670 -33.68 23.09 13.74
N ILE A 671 -34.97 23.34 13.96
CA ILE A 671 -35.67 24.53 13.43
C ILE A 671 -36.09 25.40 14.61
N LYS A 672 -35.51 26.60 14.69
CA LYS A 672 -35.97 27.62 15.64
C LYS A 672 -37.02 28.50 14.97
N SER A 673 -38.21 28.59 15.57
CA SER A 673 -39.30 29.49 15.18
C SER A 673 -39.59 30.51 16.30
N ASN A 674 -40.30 31.58 15.97
CA ASN A 674 -40.68 32.62 16.95
C ASN A 674 -41.55 32.10 18.10
#